data_AF-A0A522X234-F1
#
_entry.id   AF-A0A522X234-F1
#
_cell.length_a   1.000
_cell.length_b   1.000
_cell.length_c   1.000
_cell.angle_alpha   90.00
_cell.angle_beta   90.00
_cell.angle_gamma   90.00
#
_symmetry.space_group_name_H-M   'P 1'
#
loop_
_entity.id
_entity.type
_entity.pdbx_description
1 polymer ?
#
loop_
_entity_poly.entity_id
_entity_poly.type
_entity_poly.pdbx_seq_one_letter_code
_entity_poly.pdbx_strand_id
1 'polypeptide(L)'
;MIFFTAPCFDPSRTALNAMAATEESVAIRALEAAIPLSAPQRGRIMAEAVAMVGGARRHRPHLADLDGFLAEYGLATHEGVVLMCLAEALLRIPDTETIDRLIRDKIGMAHWEEHLGHSPLAFVNASTWALMLGGRLLHAEEASPVRTTHGLLERLGEAVVRRALVTAMGILARQFVMGRTITEALDLSRGWEAKGYRHSYDMLGEAARTASAAGAYQEAYGGAIMAVGKVSDGRGPVTGPGISVKLSALHPRYEMAQRERVLAELPPRLIELCRLAKSVNIGLTVDAEEADRLDLSLDVIAAALADPGLAGWDGLGLAVQAYQKRAKPLIGWLIELAHRRGRRLMVRLVKGAYWDGEIKRAQERGLDGFPVFTTKAATDLSYLACAAELLAAGDAVYPQFATHNAHTMAAVRELAGLRTDWEFQRLHGMGEALYQAIVADRPCRTYAPVGSHEDLLPYLVRRLLENGTNTSFVNRLADAALPPEQVVGDPFAASVKPSSIALPCDLFAPRRNSAGLDLSNPQVLGDLDRALMEAGQRPPSAIGDGDPAAAAAAAVVAFPAWDALGGDGRAALLEGAAELFEAARPDLIRLAIGEAGKTIPDAVAEVREAVDFLRYYAAEARAHCSSPTRLPGPVGELNTLTLRGRGVFACISPWNFPLAIFTGQVAAALAAGNTVVAKPAEQTPRMAAEAVRLLHQAGIPPDVLHLLPGGPATGAALIDHPAIAGVAFTGSTETARAIHRRLAAKDGPIVPLIAETGGINAMIVDSSALTEQVVGDIIDSAFRSAGQRCSALRVLFIQREAWIKLEPMLAGAVDELTVGDPGRLATDIGPVIDAEALAALESHARRLDRCGRLVARARCDGGGLLFAPRAYEIKDMVPLEREIFGPILHIIAWESTGLDRVIAAVNATGFGLTLGIHSRIDSVIRHIAERVRVGNVYVNRSMIGAVVGAQPFGGLGLSGTGPKAGGPHALPRYAVEVCRSTNTAAAGGDTALLGGLDN
;
A
#
# COMPACT_ATOMS: atom_id res chain seq x y z
N MET A 1 32.57 -5.55 -5.10
CA MET A 1 31.28 -6.00 -4.55
C MET A 1 30.34 -6.06 -5.74
N ILE A 2 29.90 -7.27 -6.11
CA ILE A 2 28.81 -7.45 -7.07
C ILE A 2 27.54 -7.21 -6.24
N PHE A 3 26.71 -6.23 -6.57
CA PHE A 3 25.51 -5.92 -5.77
C PHE A 3 24.48 -7.04 -5.93
N PHE A 4 24.00 -7.26 -7.15
CA PHE A 4 23.14 -8.40 -7.47
C PHE A 4 23.30 -8.77 -8.94
N THR A 5 22.98 -10.01 -9.31
CA THR A 5 22.84 -10.36 -10.73
C THR A 5 21.45 -9.93 -11.17
N ALA A 6 21.36 -8.91 -12.02
CA ALA A 6 20.06 -8.50 -12.57
C ALA A 6 19.37 -9.69 -13.26
N PRO A 7 18.04 -9.83 -13.12
CA PRO A 7 17.31 -10.86 -13.84
C PRO A 7 17.50 -10.66 -15.35
N CYS A 8 17.82 -11.75 -16.06
CA CYS A 8 17.95 -11.71 -17.51
C CYS A 8 16.61 -11.28 -18.13
N PHE A 9 16.61 -10.12 -18.78
CA PHE A 9 15.46 -9.60 -19.48
C PHE A 9 15.17 -10.44 -20.72
N ASP A 10 13.94 -10.94 -20.87
CA ASP A 10 13.47 -11.61 -22.09
C ASP A 10 13.22 -10.57 -23.20
N PRO A 11 14.06 -10.50 -24.27
CA PRO A 11 13.91 -9.48 -25.29
C PRO A 11 12.57 -9.54 -26.03
N SER A 12 11.90 -10.70 -26.04
CA SER A 12 10.57 -10.84 -26.63
C SER A 12 9.49 -10.05 -25.89
N ARG A 13 9.78 -9.56 -24.68
CA ARG A 13 8.88 -8.73 -23.86
C ARG A 13 9.18 -7.23 -23.93
N THR A 14 10.06 -6.80 -24.84
CA THR A 14 10.40 -5.36 -25.00
C THR A 14 9.18 -4.49 -25.25
N ALA A 15 8.28 -4.92 -26.15
CA ALA A 15 7.06 -4.17 -26.47
C ALA A 15 6.10 -4.10 -25.27
N LEU A 16 6.05 -5.15 -24.45
CA LEU A 16 5.25 -5.19 -23.22
C LEU A 16 5.75 -4.13 -22.23
N ASN A 17 7.05 -4.11 -21.96
CA ASN A 17 7.63 -3.24 -20.94
C ASN A 17 7.64 -1.77 -21.35
N ALA A 18 7.78 -1.46 -22.64
CA ALA A 18 7.63 -0.10 -23.16
C ALA A 18 6.24 0.51 -22.87
N MET A 19 5.18 -0.32 -22.84
CA MET A 19 3.82 0.17 -22.57
C MET A 19 3.60 0.66 -21.14
N ALA A 20 4.39 0.19 -20.17
CA ALA A 20 4.25 0.62 -18.77
C ALA A 20 4.52 2.12 -18.60
N ALA A 21 5.53 2.64 -19.31
CA ALA A 21 5.93 4.05 -19.30
C ALA A 21 5.19 4.91 -20.34
N THR A 22 4.30 4.33 -21.14
CA THR A 22 3.60 5.06 -22.20
C THR A 22 2.55 6.01 -21.62
N GLU A 23 2.53 7.24 -22.15
CA GLU A 23 1.53 8.26 -21.81
C GLU A 23 0.13 7.76 -22.20
N GLU A 24 -0.83 7.94 -21.29
CA GLU A 24 -2.13 7.26 -21.40
C GLU A 24 -2.90 7.69 -22.65
N SER A 25 -2.84 8.97 -23.05
CA SER A 25 -3.52 9.45 -24.26
C SER A 25 -2.95 8.83 -25.54
N VAL A 26 -1.64 8.59 -25.60
CA VAL A 26 -1.00 7.85 -26.71
C VAL A 26 -1.51 6.42 -26.76
N ALA A 27 -1.54 5.73 -25.62
CA ALA A 27 -2.04 4.36 -25.53
C ALA A 27 -3.51 4.26 -25.96
N ILE A 28 -4.37 5.18 -25.50
CA ILE A 28 -5.79 5.24 -25.88
C ILE A 28 -5.96 5.38 -27.39
N ARG A 29 -5.27 6.33 -28.04
CA ARG A 29 -5.37 6.53 -29.50
C ARG A 29 -4.95 5.29 -30.29
N ALA A 30 -3.89 4.61 -29.83
CA ALA A 30 -3.43 3.38 -30.46
C ALA A 30 -4.47 2.25 -30.32
N LEU A 31 -5.16 2.15 -29.18
CA LEU A 31 -6.24 1.19 -28.97
C LEU A 31 -7.46 1.49 -29.84
N GLU A 32 -7.91 2.75 -29.91
CA GLU A 32 -9.03 3.15 -30.76
C GLU A 32 -8.80 2.78 -32.23
N ALA A 33 -7.59 3.02 -32.74
CA ALA A 33 -7.20 2.68 -34.10
C ALA A 33 -7.12 1.17 -34.35
N ALA A 34 -6.84 0.38 -33.32
CA ALA A 34 -6.69 -1.08 -33.43
C ALA A 34 -8.03 -1.83 -33.42
N ILE A 35 -9.16 -1.18 -33.09
CA ILE A 35 -10.47 -1.85 -33.00
C ILE A 35 -11.15 -1.87 -34.39
N PRO A 36 -11.37 -3.04 -35.02
CA PRO A 36 -11.87 -3.15 -36.38
C PRO A 36 -13.41 -3.05 -36.45
N LEU A 37 -13.99 -1.97 -35.89
CA LEU A 37 -15.44 -1.73 -35.87
C LEU A 37 -15.81 -0.46 -36.64
N SER A 38 -16.56 -0.64 -37.72
CA SER A 38 -17.17 0.46 -38.49
C SER A 38 -18.35 1.12 -37.76
N ALA A 39 -18.71 2.35 -38.14
CA ALA A 39 -19.84 3.06 -37.53
C ALA A 39 -21.18 2.28 -37.58
N PRO A 40 -21.56 1.61 -38.69
CA PRO A 40 -22.76 0.77 -38.70
C PRO A 40 -22.70 -0.41 -37.73
N GLN A 41 -21.52 -1.02 -37.54
CA GLN A 41 -21.32 -2.09 -36.57
C GLN A 41 -21.51 -1.59 -35.14
N ARG A 42 -20.93 -0.42 -34.82
CA ARG A 42 -21.13 0.24 -33.51
C ARG A 42 -22.61 0.52 -33.23
N GLY A 43 -23.37 0.95 -34.25
CA GLY A 43 -24.82 1.13 -34.14
C GLY A 43 -25.56 -0.17 -33.82
N ARG A 44 -25.21 -1.29 -34.45
CA ARG A 44 -25.78 -2.62 -34.13
C ARG A 44 -25.44 -3.08 -32.73
N ILE A 45 -24.18 -2.92 -32.31
CA ILE A 45 -23.70 -3.25 -30.97
C ILE A 45 -24.54 -2.51 -29.92
N MET A 46 -24.76 -1.21 -30.11
CA MET A 46 -25.57 -0.41 -29.21
C MET A 46 -27.02 -0.92 -29.13
N ALA A 47 -27.65 -1.16 -30.28
CA ALA A 47 -29.02 -1.66 -30.33
C ALA A 47 -29.18 -3.02 -29.64
N GLU A 48 -28.23 -3.93 -29.88
CA GLU A 48 -28.19 -5.25 -29.25
C GLU A 48 -27.97 -5.15 -27.73
N ALA A 49 -27.00 -4.34 -27.29
CA ALA A 49 -26.72 -4.16 -25.88
C ALA A 49 -27.90 -3.54 -25.11
N VAL A 50 -28.60 -2.57 -25.73
CA VAL A 50 -29.84 -1.99 -25.18
C VAL A 50 -30.93 -3.06 -25.09
N ALA A 51 -31.09 -3.91 -26.11
CA ALA A 51 -32.03 -5.00 -26.10
C ALA A 51 -31.70 -6.05 -25.01
N MET A 52 -30.42 -6.36 -24.79
CA MET A 52 -29.95 -7.23 -23.70
C MET A 52 -30.32 -6.67 -22.34
N VAL A 53 -30.07 -5.37 -22.10
CA VAL A 53 -30.44 -4.68 -20.85
C VAL A 53 -31.95 -4.72 -20.64
N GLY A 54 -32.73 -4.37 -21.66
CA GLY A 54 -34.19 -4.44 -21.60
C GLY A 54 -34.71 -5.86 -21.34
N GLY A 55 -34.09 -6.87 -21.97
CA GLY A 55 -34.39 -8.27 -21.77
C GLY A 55 -34.11 -8.74 -20.34
N ALA A 56 -32.93 -8.42 -19.81
CA ALA A 56 -32.52 -8.74 -18.44
C ALA A 56 -33.46 -8.09 -17.40
N ARG A 57 -33.88 -6.84 -17.62
CA ARG A 57 -34.85 -6.15 -16.75
C ARG A 57 -36.26 -6.79 -16.79
N ARG A 58 -36.69 -7.31 -17.94
CA ARG A 58 -37.99 -7.99 -18.10
C ARG A 58 -38.04 -9.42 -17.53
N HIS A 59 -36.93 -10.15 -17.63
CA HIS A 59 -36.84 -11.55 -17.19
C HIS A 59 -36.43 -11.70 -15.73
N ARG A 60 -36.45 -10.64 -14.92
CA ARG A 60 -36.21 -10.72 -13.48
C ARG A 60 -37.23 -11.70 -12.88
N PRO A 61 -36.84 -12.93 -12.51
CA PRO A 61 -37.77 -13.84 -11.87
C PRO A 61 -38.10 -13.29 -10.48
N HIS A 62 -39.25 -13.68 -9.95
CA HIS A 62 -39.57 -13.63 -8.52
C HIS A 62 -38.62 -14.52 -7.67
N LEU A 63 -37.30 -14.46 -7.88
CA LEU A 63 -36.31 -14.85 -6.88
C LEU A 63 -36.13 -13.66 -5.93
N ALA A 64 -37.17 -13.47 -5.13
CA ALA A 64 -37.22 -12.55 -4.02
C ALA A 64 -36.13 -12.93 -3.01
N ASP A 65 -35.18 -12.02 -2.80
CA ASP A 65 -34.79 -11.54 -1.46
C ASP A 65 -33.56 -10.63 -1.54
N LEU A 66 -32.61 -10.89 -2.46
CA LEU A 66 -31.35 -10.14 -2.50
C LEU A 66 -31.30 -9.03 -3.55
N ASP A 67 -31.77 -9.28 -4.77
CA ASP A 67 -31.76 -8.26 -5.84
C ASP A 67 -32.64 -7.04 -5.51
N GLY A 68 -33.70 -7.26 -4.72
CA GLY A 68 -34.51 -6.21 -4.12
C GLY A 68 -33.79 -5.52 -2.96
N PHE A 69 -33.13 -6.29 -2.07
CA PHE A 69 -32.31 -5.76 -0.98
C PHE A 69 -31.12 -4.92 -1.50
N LEU A 70 -30.43 -5.35 -2.57
CA LEU A 70 -29.34 -4.60 -3.20
C LEU A 70 -29.84 -3.43 -4.05
N ALA A 71 -31.07 -3.47 -4.56
CA ALA A 71 -31.68 -2.32 -5.24
C ALA A 71 -32.22 -1.29 -4.26
N GLU A 72 -32.68 -1.72 -3.08
CA GLU A 72 -33.27 -0.86 -2.04
C GLU A 72 -32.23 -0.26 -1.10
N TYR A 73 -31.21 -1.04 -0.74
CA TYR A 73 -30.08 -0.57 0.05
C TYR A 73 -28.88 -0.17 -0.81
N GLY A 74 -28.77 -0.56 -2.08
CA GLY A 74 -27.64 -0.20 -2.97
C GLY A 74 -26.27 -0.67 -2.47
N LEU A 75 -25.59 -1.58 -3.17
CA LEU A 75 -24.22 -1.99 -2.78
C LEU A 75 -23.18 -0.84 -2.76
N ALA A 76 -23.53 0.30 -3.38
CA ALA A 76 -22.73 1.51 -3.45
C ALA A 76 -23.05 2.54 -2.36
N THR A 77 -24.15 2.35 -1.62
CA THR A 77 -24.56 3.29 -0.57
C THR A 77 -23.73 3.06 0.69
N HIS A 78 -23.80 4.02 1.60
CA HIS A 78 -23.16 3.88 2.89
C HIS A 78 -23.73 2.68 3.68
N GLU A 79 -25.05 2.51 3.65
CA GLU A 79 -25.81 1.47 4.35
C GLU A 79 -25.49 0.07 3.82
N GLY A 80 -25.41 -0.09 2.49
CA GLY A 80 -25.04 -1.35 1.85
C GLY A 80 -23.61 -1.77 2.18
N VAL A 81 -22.66 -0.82 2.18
CA VAL A 81 -21.27 -1.08 2.60
C VAL A 81 -21.21 -1.47 4.08
N VAL A 82 -21.93 -0.77 4.95
CA VAL A 82 -22.02 -1.04 6.39
C VAL A 82 -22.55 -2.45 6.69
N LEU A 83 -23.65 -2.86 6.04
CA LEU A 83 -24.22 -4.20 6.18
C LEU A 83 -23.25 -5.28 5.72
N MET A 84 -22.45 -5.02 4.69
CA MET A 84 -21.46 -5.97 4.17
C MET A 84 -20.20 -6.05 5.02
N CYS A 85 -19.74 -4.93 5.58
CA CYS A 85 -18.69 -4.93 6.59
C CYS A 85 -19.12 -5.71 7.83
N LEU A 86 -20.38 -5.56 8.26
CA LEU A 86 -20.97 -6.37 9.32
C LEU A 86 -21.03 -7.85 8.94
N ALA A 87 -21.48 -8.18 7.73
CA ALA A 87 -21.50 -9.55 7.20
C ALA A 87 -20.17 -10.26 7.34
N GLU A 88 -19.14 -9.55 6.89
CA GLU A 88 -17.80 -10.06 6.79
C GLU A 88 -17.17 -10.22 8.16
N ALA A 89 -17.23 -9.20 9.00
CA ALA A 89 -16.56 -9.24 10.29
C ALA A 89 -17.30 -10.13 11.30
N LEU A 90 -18.63 -10.23 11.27
CA LEU A 90 -19.40 -11.12 12.16
C LEU A 90 -19.07 -12.61 11.98
N LEU A 91 -18.65 -13.02 10.78
CA LEU A 91 -18.26 -14.41 10.51
C LEU A 91 -16.81 -14.73 10.92
N ARG A 92 -15.95 -13.72 11.15
CA ARG A 92 -14.52 -13.90 11.48
C ARG A 92 -14.20 -13.68 12.94
N ILE A 93 -14.89 -12.73 13.56
CA ILE A 93 -14.64 -12.35 14.94
C ILE A 93 -15.07 -13.52 15.84
N PRO A 94 -14.13 -14.16 16.55
CA PRO A 94 -14.43 -15.33 17.37
C PRO A 94 -15.11 -14.96 18.70
N ASP A 95 -14.98 -13.71 19.17
CA ASP A 95 -15.48 -13.28 20.47
C ASP A 95 -16.72 -12.38 20.37
N THR A 96 -17.60 -12.58 21.36
CA THR A 96 -18.90 -11.91 21.44
C THR A 96 -18.79 -10.40 21.67
N GLU A 97 -17.85 -9.96 22.50
CA GLU A 97 -17.71 -8.55 22.89
C GLU A 97 -17.32 -7.68 21.68
N THR A 98 -16.37 -8.15 20.87
CA THR A 98 -15.91 -7.42 19.68
C THR A 98 -16.99 -7.40 18.59
N ILE A 99 -17.77 -8.49 18.46
CA ILE A 99 -18.98 -8.52 17.63
C ILE A 99 -19.97 -7.44 18.07
N ASP A 100 -20.28 -7.35 19.37
CA ASP A 100 -21.26 -6.39 19.87
C ASP A 100 -20.81 -4.94 19.66
N ARG A 101 -19.52 -4.66 19.85
CA ARG A 101 -18.93 -3.34 19.54
C ARG A 101 -19.05 -3.00 18.07
N LEU A 102 -18.73 -3.94 17.18
CA LEU A 102 -18.88 -3.73 15.75
C LEU A 102 -20.34 -3.48 15.36
N ILE A 103 -21.29 -4.26 15.89
CA ILE A 103 -22.72 -4.09 15.66
C ILE A 103 -23.14 -2.67 16.08
N ARG A 104 -22.77 -2.24 17.29
CA ARG A 104 -23.08 -0.90 17.80
C ARG A 104 -22.49 0.21 16.93
N ASP A 105 -21.22 0.08 16.57
CA ASP A 105 -20.47 1.06 15.76
C ASP A 105 -21.08 1.22 14.37
N LYS A 106 -21.35 0.11 13.69
CA LYS A 106 -21.80 0.12 12.29
C LYS A 106 -23.30 0.36 12.16
N ILE A 107 -24.15 -0.14 13.06
CA ILE A 107 -25.61 0.10 13.02
C ILE A 107 -25.94 1.52 13.49
N GLY A 108 -25.22 2.06 14.48
CA GLY A 108 -25.47 3.41 15.01
C GLY A 108 -25.11 4.57 14.06
N MET A 109 -24.38 4.30 12.97
CA MET A 109 -23.94 5.31 11.99
C MET A 109 -24.86 5.49 10.79
N ALA A 110 -25.87 4.64 10.61
CA ALA A 110 -26.71 4.64 9.41
C ALA A 110 -28.12 5.20 9.67
N HIS A 111 -28.64 5.99 8.72
CA HIS A 111 -29.95 6.66 8.80
C HIS A 111 -31.07 5.73 8.31
N TRP A 112 -31.29 4.63 9.03
CA TRP A 112 -32.23 3.55 8.64
C TRP A 112 -33.68 4.00 8.45
N GLU A 113 -34.06 5.16 9.00
CA GLU A 113 -35.44 5.67 8.99
C GLU A 113 -35.89 6.14 7.58
N GLU A 114 -34.97 6.47 6.68
CA GLU A 114 -35.28 6.96 5.33
C GLU A 114 -35.75 5.86 4.36
N HIS A 115 -35.57 4.58 4.72
CA HIS A 115 -35.95 3.42 3.90
C HIS A 115 -37.32 2.81 4.28
N LEU A 116 -38.11 3.48 5.12
CA LEU A 116 -39.42 3.01 5.59
C LEU A 116 -40.48 2.99 4.48
N GLY A 117 -41.05 1.80 4.21
CA GLY A 117 -42.28 1.65 3.42
C GLY A 117 -42.11 1.60 1.90
N HIS A 118 -40.88 1.47 1.41
CA HIS A 118 -40.59 1.45 -0.03
C HIS A 118 -40.53 0.02 -0.65
N SER A 119 -40.46 -1.03 0.17
CA SER A 119 -40.46 -2.44 -0.29
C SER A 119 -41.83 -3.12 -0.20
N PRO A 120 -42.32 -3.79 -1.27
CA PRO A 120 -43.54 -4.60 -1.24
C PRO A 120 -43.37 -5.98 -0.58
N LEU A 121 -42.19 -6.34 -0.06
CA LEU A 121 -41.88 -7.65 0.52
C LEU A 121 -41.86 -7.65 2.07
N ALA A 122 -42.55 -8.61 2.69
CA ALA A 122 -42.70 -8.72 4.15
C ALA A 122 -41.39 -9.08 4.89
N PHE A 123 -40.46 -9.80 4.26
CA PHE A 123 -39.17 -10.19 4.86
C PHE A 123 -38.16 -9.03 4.92
N VAL A 124 -38.14 -8.16 3.91
CA VAL A 124 -37.33 -6.93 3.90
C VAL A 124 -37.83 -5.99 5.00
N ASN A 125 -39.15 -5.80 5.10
CA ASN A 125 -39.76 -5.02 6.17
C ASN A 125 -39.50 -5.64 7.58
N ALA A 126 -39.36 -6.96 7.71
CA ALA A 126 -39.02 -7.63 8.98
C ALA A 126 -37.54 -7.47 9.37
N SER A 127 -36.62 -7.41 8.40
CA SER A 127 -35.19 -7.17 8.63
C SER A 127 -34.89 -5.70 8.90
N THR A 128 -35.59 -4.77 8.24
CA THR A 128 -35.63 -3.34 8.61
C THR A 128 -36.17 -3.17 10.03
N TRP A 129 -37.21 -3.93 10.43
CA TRP A 129 -37.72 -3.93 11.81
C TRP A 129 -36.70 -4.41 12.85
N ALA A 130 -35.89 -5.44 12.54
CA ALA A 130 -34.84 -5.94 13.45
C ALA A 130 -33.66 -4.95 13.59
N LEU A 131 -33.29 -4.28 12.49
CA LEU A 131 -32.27 -3.21 12.48
C LEU A 131 -32.77 -1.94 13.20
N MET A 132 -34.04 -1.57 13.01
CA MET A 132 -34.68 -0.42 13.69
C MET A 132 -34.91 -0.66 15.17
N LEU A 133 -35.20 -1.91 15.60
CA LEU A 133 -35.30 -2.21 17.03
C LEU A 133 -33.94 -1.99 17.72
N GLY A 134 -32.84 -2.34 17.04
CA GLY A 134 -31.48 -2.02 17.48
C GLY A 134 -31.18 -0.52 17.52
N GLY A 135 -31.52 0.22 16.46
CA GLY A 135 -31.32 1.67 16.37
C GLY A 135 -32.11 2.48 17.41
N ARG A 136 -33.40 2.15 17.64
CA ARG A 136 -34.24 2.85 18.63
C ARG A 136 -33.90 2.51 20.08
N LEU A 137 -33.30 1.36 20.35
CA LEU A 137 -32.75 1.02 21.67
C LEU A 137 -31.41 1.72 21.95
N LEU A 138 -30.64 2.05 20.90
CA LEU A 138 -29.34 2.73 21.00
C LEU A 138 -29.44 4.28 20.99
N HIS A 139 -30.54 4.85 20.49
CA HIS A 139 -30.78 6.31 20.48
C HIS A 139 -31.60 6.83 21.68
N ALA A 140 -31.90 5.99 22.67
CA ALA A 140 -32.60 6.41 23.90
C ALA A 140 -31.64 6.92 24.98
N GLU A 141 -30.71 7.82 24.64
CA GLU A 141 -29.94 8.59 25.60
C GLU A 141 -30.22 10.08 25.40
N GLU A 142 -31.38 10.55 25.87
CA GLU A 142 -31.60 11.93 26.34
C GLU A 142 -33.03 12.08 26.92
N ALA A 143 -33.27 11.47 28.09
CA ALA A 143 -34.12 12.01 29.16
C ALA A 143 -34.49 10.95 30.23
N SER A 144 -34.20 11.29 31.49
CA SER A 144 -34.74 10.75 32.75
C SER A 144 -33.92 9.69 33.52
N PRO A 145 -33.70 9.87 34.85
CA PRO A 145 -32.87 9.01 35.68
C PRO A 145 -33.68 7.86 36.31
N VAL A 146 -33.65 6.67 35.72
CA VAL A 146 -34.03 5.42 36.42
C VAL A 146 -32.99 4.33 36.12
N ARG A 147 -31.99 4.21 37.00
CA ARG A 147 -31.01 3.10 37.00
C ARG A 147 -31.65 1.89 37.67
N THR A 148 -31.89 0.79 36.94
CA THR A 148 -31.58 -0.62 37.34
C THR A 148 -32.12 -1.75 36.42
N THR A 149 -32.82 -1.49 35.30
CA THR A 149 -33.33 -2.56 34.41
C THR A 149 -32.88 -2.51 32.94
N HIS A 150 -32.16 -1.46 32.51
CA HIS A 150 -31.77 -1.24 31.11
C HIS A 150 -30.75 -2.25 30.56
N GLY A 151 -29.68 -2.57 31.31
CA GLY A 151 -28.60 -3.43 30.80
C GLY A 151 -28.97 -4.90 30.54
N LEU A 152 -30.11 -5.39 31.06
CA LEU A 152 -30.59 -6.76 30.79
C LEU A 152 -31.45 -6.81 29.52
N LEU A 153 -32.25 -5.76 29.28
CA LEU A 153 -33.06 -5.58 28.07
C LEU A 153 -32.18 -5.26 26.84
N GLU A 154 -31.15 -4.44 27.01
CA GLU A 154 -30.14 -4.16 25.97
C GLU A 154 -29.39 -5.42 25.56
N ARG A 155 -28.89 -6.22 26.52
CA ARG A 155 -28.16 -7.47 26.23
C ARG A 155 -29.04 -8.54 25.57
N LEU A 156 -30.33 -8.61 25.93
CA LEU A 156 -31.29 -9.48 25.26
C LEU A 156 -31.59 -8.99 23.84
N GLY A 157 -31.70 -7.67 23.63
CA GLY A 157 -31.83 -7.06 22.30
C GLY A 157 -30.62 -7.31 21.39
N GLU A 158 -29.40 -7.09 21.91
CA GLU A 158 -28.14 -7.31 21.19
C GLU A 158 -27.98 -8.78 20.76
N ALA A 159 -28.31 -9.73 21.65
CA ALA A 159 -28.24 -11.16 21.33
C ALA A 159 -29.22 -11.57 20.21
N VAL A 160 -30.41 -10.97 20.18
CA VAL A 160 -31.42 -11.22 19.14
C VAL A 160 -31.00 -10.60 17.81
N VAL A 161 -30.56 -9.33 17.81
CA VAL A 161 -30.05 -8.63 16.61
C VAL A 161 -28.86 -9.37 16.02
N ARG A 162 -27.91 -9.79 16.86
CA ARG A 162 -26.76 -10.59 16.43
C ARG A 162 -27.17 -11.89 15.77
N ARG A 163 -28.10 -12.64 16.38
CA ARG A 163 -28.57 -13.92 15.82
C ARG A 163 -29.30 -13.72 14.49
N ALA A 164 -30.08 -12.65 14.36
CA ALA A 164 -30.75 -12.28 13.12
C ALA A 164 -29.73 -11.92 12.02
N LEU A 165 -28.74 -11.09 12.34
CA LEU A 165 -27.67 -10.71 11.42
C LEU A 165 -26.84 -11.92 10.98
N VAL A 166 -26.29 -12.71 11.90
CA VAL A 166 -25.50 -13.90 11.56
C VAL A 166 -26.29 -14.87 10.66
N THR A 167 -27.59 -15.04 10.91
CA THR A 167 -28.46 -15.88 10.07
C THR A 167 -28.65 -15.27 8.68
N ALA A 168 -28.95 -13.98 8.57
CA ALA A 168 -29.08 -13.27 7.29
C ALA A 168 -27.78 -13.32 6.48
N MET A 169 -26.63 -13.17 7.14
CA MET A 169 -25.32 -13.18 6.49
C MET A 169 -24.92 -14.57 6.01
N GLY A 170 -25.28 -15.63 6.76
CA GLY A 170 -25.16 -17.01 6.30
C GLY A 170 -26.02 -17.32 5.07
N ILE A 171 -27.13 -16.59 4.85
CA ILE A 171 -27.93 -16.68 3.62
C ILE A 171 -27.25 -15.92 2.48
N LEU A 172 -26.72 -14.73 2.73
CA LEU A 172 -25.99 -13.93 1.71
C LEU A 172 -24.71 -14.60 1.22
N ALA A 173 -23.93 -15.21 2.12
CA ALA A 173 -22.70 -15.90 1.76
C ALA A 173 -22.92 -17.03 0.75
N ARG A 174 -24.08 -17.72 0.81
CA ARG A 174 -24.46 -18.78 -0.14
C ARG A 174 -24.76 -18.27 -1.56
N GLN A 175 -24.94 -16.97 -1.76
CA GLN A 175 -25.19 -16.40 -3.09
C GLN A 175 -23.88 -16.08 -3.85
N PHE A 176 -22.81 -15.79 -3.11
CA PHE A 176 -21.50 -15.45 -3.71
C PHE A 176 -20.53 -16.64 -3.77
N VAL A 177 -20.87 -17.76 -3.10
CA VAL A 177 -20.10 -19.00 -3.08
C VAL A 177 -20.94 -20.13 -3.63
N MET A 178 -20.37 -20.87 -4.59
CA MET A 178 -21.06 -22.03 -5.15
C MET A 178 -21.15 -23.16 -4.13
N GLY A 179 -20.14 -23.37 -3.29
CA GLY A 179 -20.18 -24.34 -2.20
C GLY A 179 -19.00 -24.21 -1.24
N ARG A 180 -19.13 -24.74 -0.02
CA ARG A 180 -18.05 -24.72 0.99
C ARG A 180 -16.93 -25.69 0.66
N THR A 181 -17.26 -26.71 -0.11
CA THR A 181 -16.34 -27.74 -0.58
C THR A 181 -16.54 -27.93 -2.07
N ILE A 182 -15.52 -28.47 -2.75
CA ILE A 182 -15.62 -28.75 -4.19
C ILE A 182 -16.76 -29.71 -4.52
N THR A 183 -17.04 -30.69 -3.65
CA THR A 183 -18.14 -31.63 -3.82
C THR A 183 -19.50 -30.93 -3.80
N GLU A 184 -19.73 -30.07 -2.81
CA GLU A 184 -20.97 -29.27 -2.71
C GLU A 184 -21.13 -28.37 -3.94
N ALA A 185 -20.05 -27.74 -4.39
CA ALA A 185 -20.07 -26.88 -5.56
C ALA A 185 -20.38 -27.65 -6.86
N LEU A 186 -19.83 -28.86 -7.03
CA LEU A 186 -20.09 -29.74 -8.17
C LEU A 186 -21.56 -30.19 -8.22
N ASP A 187 -22.16 -30.53 -7.08
CA ASP A 187 -23.57 -30.94 -7.01
C ASP A 187 -24.51 -29.79 -7.37
N LEU A 188 -24.26 -28.59 -6.85
CA LEU A 188 -25.03 -27.39 -7.17
C LEU A 188 -24.85 -26.94 -8.64
N SER A 189 -23.71 -27.24 -9.24
CA SER A 189 -23.41 -26.90 -10.64
C SER A 189 -24.27 -27.68 -11.66
N ARG A 190 -24.74 -28.89 -11.33
CA ARG A 190 -25.49 -29.76 -12.26
C ARG A 190 -26.75 -29.08 -12.83
N GLY A 191 -27.48 -28.34 -12.01
CA GLY A 191 -28.68 -27.62 -12.43
C GLY A 191 -28.38 -26.51 -13.44
N TRP A 192 -27.20 -25.90 -13.37
CA TRP A 192 -26.73 -24.90 -14.32
C TRP A 192 -26.18 -25.54 -15.60
N GLU A 193 -25.49 -26.66 -15.49
CA GLU A 193 -25.01 -27.42 -16.65
C GLU A 193 -26.16 -27.91 -17.53
N ALA A 194 -27.28 -28.32 -16.92
CA ALA A 194 -28.51 -28.66 -17.64
C ALA A 194 -29.10 -27.48 -18.46
N LYS A 195 -28.77 -26.23 -18.09
CA LYS A 195 -29.15 -25.01 -18.83
C LYS A 195 -28.10 -24.58 -19.87
N GLY A 196 -27.04 -25.36 -20.08
CA GLY A 196 -25.96 -25.08 -21.03
C GLY A 196 -24.76 -24.31 -20.47
N TYR A 197 -24.73 -24.00 -19.17
CA TYR A 197 -23.57 -23.37 -18.55
C TYR A 197 -22.41 -24.36 -18.36
N ARG A 198 -21.19 -23.82 -18.29
CA ARG A 198 -19.97 -24.54 -17.87
C ARG A 198 -19.47 -23.94 -16.57
N HIS A 199 -18.50 -24.58 -15.92
CA HIS A 199 -17.92 -24.06 -14.66
C HIS A 199 -16.38 -23.97 -14.71
N SER A 200 -15.83 -22.97 -14.01
CA SER A 200 -14.42 -22.93 -13.59
C SER A 200 -14.42 -22.71 -12.08
N TYR A 201 -13.87 -23.65 -11.31
CA TYR A 201 -13.88 -23.55 -9.85
C TYR A 201 -12.67 -22.78 -9.34
N ASP A 202 -12.90 -21.81 -8.45
CA ASP A 202 -11.86 -21.04 -7.76
C ASP A 202 -11.83 -21.45 -6.30
N MET A 203 -10.73 -22.07 -5.88
CA MET A 203 -10.58 -22.60 -4.52
C MET A 203 -10.26 -21.52 -3.47
N LEU A 204 -10.39 -20.23 -3.82
CA LEU A 204 -10.22 -19.06 -2.94
C LEU A 204 -8.84 -18.88 -2.29
N GLY A 205 -7.91 -19.81 -2.49
CA GLY A 205 -6.53 -19.68 -2.01
C GLY A 205 -5.78 -18.54 -2.71
N GLU A 206 -5.15 -17.69 -1.91
CA GLU A 206 -4.29 -16.59 -2.36
C GLU A 206 -3.28 -16.19 -1.29
N ALA A 207 -2.21 -15.50 -1.70
CA ALA A 207 -1.26 -14.83 -0.81
C ALA A 207 -0.77 -15.71 0.37
N ALA A 208 -0.30 -16.92 0.06
CA ALA A 208 0.31 -17.78 1.06
C ALA A 208 1.41 -17.00 1.81
N ARG A 209 1.40 -17.06 3.15
CA ARG A 209 2.43 -16.41 3.99
C ARG A 209 3.48 -17.38 4.50
N THR A 210 3.26 -18.68 4.35
CA THR A 210 4.12 -19.75 4.88
C THR A 210 4.24 -20.88 3.86
N ALA A 211 5.37 -21.60 3.87
CA ALA A 211 5.54 -22.80 3.05
C ALA A 211 4.45 -23.87 3.30
N SER A 212 4.00 -24.01 4.55
CA SER A 212 2.91 -24.92 4.93
C SER A 212 1.58 -24.53 4.27
N ALA A 213 1.22 -23.24 4.30
CA ALA A 213 0.03 -22.76 3.61
C ALA A 213 0.11 -22.99 2.10
N ALA A 214 1.28 -22.75 1.50
CA ALA A 214 1.49 -23.03 0.08
C ALA A 214 1.33 -24.52 -0.28
N GLY A 215 1.79 -25.42 0.61
CA GLY A 215 1.55 -26.86 0.48
C GLY A 215 0.07 -27.23 0.59
N ALA A 216 -0.63 -26.69 1.60
CA ALA A 216 -2.05 -26.93 1.80
C ALA A 216 -2.91 -26.46 0.60
N TYR A 217 -2.59 -25.29 0.02
CA TYR A 217 -3.27 -24.83 -1.20
C TYR A 217 -2.99 -25.73 -2.40
N GLN A 218 -1.75 -26.20 -2.57
CA GLN A 218 -1.41 -27.15 -3.64
C GLN A 218 -2.20 -28.46 -3.51
N GLU A 219 -2.31 -29.01 -2.30
CA GLU A 219 -3.12 -30.20 -2.02
C GLU A 219 -4.61 -29.95 -2.29
N ALA A 220 -5.14 -28.80 -1.87
CA ALA A 220 -6.52 -28.40 -2.11
C ALA A 220 -6.83 -28.29 -3.61
N TYR A 221 -5.93 -27.66 -4.39
CA TYR A 221 -6.04 -27.61 -5.85
C TYR A 221 -5.97 -29.01 -6.47
N GLY A 222 -5.04 -29.86 -6.01
CA GLY A 222 -4.91 -31.23 -6.50
C GLY A 222 -6.17 -32.06 -6.27
N GLY A 223 -6.72 -32.02 -5.06
CA GLY A 223 -7.98 -32.68 -4.71
C GLY A 223 -9.16 -32.16 -5.53
N ALA A 224 -9.24 -30.85 -5.74
CA ALA A 224 -10.27 -30.22 -6.56
C ALA A 224 -10.16 -30.64 -8.04
N ILE A 225 -8.96 -30.66 -8.63
CA ILE A 225 -8.73 -31.13 -10.01
C ILE A 225 -9.27 -32.54 -10.20
N MET A 226 -8.98 -33.46 -9.27
CA MET A 226 -9.45 -34.83 -9.35
C MET A 226 -10.97 -34.94 -9.21
N ALA A 227 -11.59 -34.15 -8.32
CA ALA A 227 -13.04 -34.13 -8.16
C ALA A 227 -13.75 -33.59 -9.41
N VAL A 228 -13.24 -32.49 -9.97
CA VAL A 228 -13.75 -31.87 -11.21
C VAL A 228 -13.56 -32.81 -12.40
N GLY A 229 -12.43 -33.49 -12.49
CA GLY A 229 -12.13 -34.47 -13.53
C GLY A 229 -13.14 -35.62 -13.61
N LYS A 230 -13.55 -36.15 -12.45
CA LYS A 230 -14.57 -37.21 -12.37
C LYS A 230 -15.93 -36.77 -12.93
N VAL A 231 -16.33 -35.53 -12.68
CA VAL A 231 -17.60 -34.96 -13.20
C VAL A 231 -17.46 -34.49 -14.64
N SER A 232 -16.26 -34.11 -15.07
CA SER A 232 -15.97 -33.76 -16.47
C SER A 232 -16.25 -34.92 -17.41
N ASP A 233 -15.95 -36.16 -16.99
CA ASP A 233 -16.21 -37.39 -17.76
C ASP A 233 -15.67 -37.32 -19.20
N GLY A 234 -14.45 -36.83 -19.35
CA GLY A 234 -13.77 -36.75 -20.66
C GLY A 234 -14.27 -35.66 -21.61
N ARG A 235 -15.19 -34.77 -21.19
CA ARG A 235 -15.68 -33.62 -21.99
C ARG A 235 -14.57 -32.65 -22.45
N GLY A 236 -13.38 -32.74 -21.87
CA GLY A 236 -12.22 -31.96 -22.29
C GLY A 236 -12.22 -30.52 -21.77
N PRO A 237 -11.13 -29.77 -21.96
CA PRO A 237 -10.94 -28.45 -21.35
C PRO A 237 -11.92 -27.38 -21.83
N VAL A 238 -12.37 -27.48 -23.09
CA VAL A 238 -13.30 -26.52 -23.70
C VAL A 238 -14.74 -26.78 -23.26
N THR A 239 -15.24 -28.02 -23.36
CA THR A 239 -16.66 -28.29 -23.12
C THR A 239 -16.97 -28.72 -21.69
N GLY A 240 -16.02 -29.34 -21.00
CA GLY A 240 -16.13 -29.73 -19.60
C GLY A 240 -15.81 -28.59 -18.63
N PRO A 241 -15.93 -28.83 -17.31
CA PRO A 241 -15.52 -27.89 -16.29
C PRO A 241 -14.00 -27.73 -16.21
N GLY A 242 -13.54 -26.69 -15.51
CA GLY A 242 -12.12 -26.46 -15.24
C GLY A 242 -11.89 -25.90 -13.84
N ILE A 243 -10.65 -25.52 -13.55
CA ILE A 243 -10.23 -24.90 -12.29
C ILE A 243 -9.45 -23.61 -12.57
N SER A 244 -9.50 -22.67 -11.63
CA SER A 244 -8.63 -21.48 -11.60
C SER A 244 -7.69 -21.54 -10.40
N VAL A 245 -6.42 -21.19 -10.62
CA VAL A 245 -5.36 -21.23 -9.60
C VAL A 245 -4.66 -19.89 -9.53
N LYS A 246 -4.20 -19.51 -8.33
CA LYS A 246 -3.41 -18.29 -8.10
C LYS A 246 -1.98 -18.66 -7.74
N LEU A 247 -1.01 -17.99 -8.36
CA LEU A 247 0.41 -18.28 -8.14
C LEU A 247 0.86 -17.87 -6.74
N SER A 248 0.29 -16.79 -6.20
CA SER A 248 0.54 -16.37 -4.81
C SER A 248 0.08 -17.39 -3.76
N ALA A 249 -0.87 -18.27 -4.09
CA ALA A 249 -1.28 -19.35 -3.20
C ALA A 249 -0.24 -20.48 -3.14
N LEU A 250 0.61 -20.61 -4.17
CA LEU A 250 1.52 -21.74 -4.33
C LEU A 250 2.96 -21.43 -3.90
N HIS A 251 3.26 -20.19 -3.53
CA HIS A 251 4.58 -19.80 -3.05
C HIS A 251 4.50 -18.64 -2.05
N PRO A 252 5.14 -18.74 -0.87
CA PRO A 252 4.97 -17.75 0.20
C PRO A 252 5.64 -16.40 -0.09
N ARG A 253 6.62 -16.41 -1.00
CA ARG A 253 7.40 -15.24 -1.41
C ARG A 253 7.32 -14.99 -2.92
N TYR A 254 6.10 -14.95 -3.44
CA TYR A 254 5.83 -14.73 -4.86
C TYR A 254 6.02 -13.25 -5.25
N GLU A 255 7.28 -12.85 -5.41
CA GLU A 255 7.71 -11.49 -5.72
C GLU A 255 9.04 -11.46 -6.47
N MET A 256 9.29 -10.39 -7.23
CA MET A 256 10.47 -10.28 -8.10
C MET A 256 11.79 -10.35 -7.32
N ALA A 257 11.83 -9.83 -6.10
CA ALA A 257 13.01 -9.90 -5.25
C ALA A 257 13.46 -11.35 -4.97
N GLN A 258 12.51 -12.28 -4.95
CA GLN A 258 12.73 -13.70 -4.66
C GLN A 258 12.70 -14.55 -5.93
N ARG A 259 12.93 -13.94 -7.11
CA ARG A 259 12.78 -14.60 -8.42
C ARG A 259 13.52 -15.93 -8.54
N GLU A 260 14.77 -16.01 -8.09
CA GLU A 260 15.55 -17.26 -8.17
C GLU A 260 14.84 -18.40 -7.44
N ARG A 261 14.44 -18.14 -6.19
CA ARG A 261 13.68 -19.08 -5.36
C ARG A 261 12.33 -19.43 -6.00
N VAL A 262 11.59 -18.43 -6.46
CA VAL A 262 10.31 -18.62 -7.15
C VAL A 262 10.47 -19.53 -8.37
N LEU A 263 11.47 -19.30 -9.22
CA LEU A 263 11.68 -20.12 -10.42
C LEU A 263 12.17 -21.53 -10.10
N ALA A 264 12.80 -21.75 -8.94
CA ALA A 264 13.18 -23.07 -8.48
C ALA A 264 11.98 -23.85 -7.89
N GLU A 265 11.07 -23.17 -7.18
CA GLU A 265 10.03 -23.82 -6.36
C GLU A 265 8.63 -23.80 -7.00
N LEU A 266 8.25 -22.71 -7.67
CA LEU A 266 6.88 -22.50 -8.14
C LEU A 266 6.56 -23.18 -9.49
N PRO A 267 7.42 -23.13 -10.53
CA PRO A 267 7.16 -23.87 -11.77
C PRO A 267 6.94 -25.37 -11.57
N PRO A 268 7.73 -26.10 -10.75
CA PRO A 268 7.46 -27.51 -10.47
C PRO A 268 6.06 -27.76 -9.90
N ARG A 269 5.61 -26.92 -8.94
CA ARG A 269 4.26 -27.04 -8.35
C ARG A 269 3.16 -26.80 -9.38
N LEU A 270 3.31 -25.77 -10.22
CA LEU A 270 2.35 -25.50 -11.29
C LEU A 270 2.32 -26.62 -12.33
N ILE A 271 3.49 -27.14 -12.74
CA ILE A 271 3.60 -28.25 -13.69
C ILE A 271 2.92 -29.50 -13.15
N GLU A 272 3.06 -29.79 -11.86
CA GLU A 272 2.37 -30.91 -11.22
C GLU A 272 0.84 -30.77 -11.31
N LEU A 273 0.29 -29.61 -10.96
CA LEU A 273 -1.15 -29.34 -11.11
C LEU A 273 -1.59 -29.41 -12.58
N CYS A 274 -0.77 -28.92 -13.52
CA CYS A 274 -1.05 -29.03 -14.96
C CYS A 274 -1.06 -30.48 -15.44
N ARG A 275 -0.12 -31.31 -14.99
CA ARG A 275 -0.07 -32.75 -15.32
C ARG A 275 -1.28 -33.49 -14.74
N LEU A 276 -1.73 -33.11 -13.54
CA LEU A 276 -2.95 -33.63 -12.95
C LEU A 276 -4.19 -33.20 -13.74
N ALA A 277 -4.30 -31.92 -14.11
CA ALA A 277 -5.40 -31.43 -14.94
C ALA A 277 -5.43 -32.10 -16.32
N LYS A 278 -4.25 -32.35 -16.91
CA LYS A 278 -4.10 -33.13 -18.13
C LYS A 278 -4.56 -34.58 -17.97
N SER A 279 -4.22 -35.26 -16.87
CA SER A 279 -4.56 -36.68 -16.68
C SER A 279 -6.07 -36.93 -16.62
N VAL A 280 -6.84 -35.94 -16.16
CA VAL A 280 -8.31 -35.96 -16.16
C VAL A 280 -8.94 -35.07 -17.25
N ASN A 281 -8.10 -34.55 -18.16
CA ASN A 281 -8.46 -33.75 -19.33
C ASN A 281 -9.41 -32.57 -19.04
N ILE A 282 -9.09 -31.75 -18.04
CA ILE A 282 -9.82 -30.51 -17.72
C ILE A 282 -8.98 -29.27 -18.03
N GLY A 283 -9.63 -28.09 -18.04
CA GLY A 283 -8.93 -26.80 -18.13
C GLY A 283 -8.38 -26.35 -16.79
N LEU A 284 -7.19 -25.74 -16.79
CA LEU A 284 -6.57 -25.07 -15.64
C LEU A 284 -6.18 -23.67 -16.07
N THR A 285 -6.79 -22.65 -15.47
CA THR A 285 -6.50 -21.24 -15.74
C THR A 285 -5.66 -20.64 -14.61
N VAL A 286 -4.51 -20.07 -14.93
CA VAL A 286 -3.73 -19.25 -13.99
C VAL A 286 -4.34 -17.85 -13.93
N ASP A 287 -4.81 -17.44 -12.76
CA ASP A 287 -5.38 -16.10 -12.56
C ASP A 287 -4.29 -15.01 -12.59
N ALA A 288 -4.68 -13.83 -13.05
CA ALA A 288 -3.84 -12.64 -13.05
C ALA A 288 -4.03 -11.87 -11.73
N GLU A 289 -2.92 -11.50 -11.11
CA GLU A 289 -2.86 -10.79 -9.84
C GLU A 289 -2.41 -9.33 -10.06
N GLU A 290 -1.59 -8.77 -9.18
CA GLU A 290 -1.11 -7.38 -9.30
C GLU A 290 -0.08 -7.18 -10.42
N ALA A 291 0.05 -5.94 -10.89
CA ALA A 291 0.90 -5.59 -12.02
C ALA A 291 2.40 -5.87 -11.78
N ASP A 292 2.87 -5.76 -10.53
CA ASP A 292 4.25 -6.05 -10.14
C ASP A 292 4.59 -7.55 -10.14
N ARG A 293 3.60 -8.42 -10.32
CA ARG A 293 3.79 -9.87 -10.47
C ARG A 293 3.74 -10.33 -11.93
N LEU A 294 3.43 -9.45 -12.88
CA LEU A 294 3.21 -9.86 -14.27
C LEU A 294 4.44 -10.56 -14.86
N ASP A 295 5.60 -9.90 -14.89
CA ASP A 295 6.82 -10.46 -15.50
C ASP A 295 7.24 -11.79 -14.86
N LEU A 296 7.11 -11.91 -13.54
CA LEU A 296 7.40 -13.15 -12.81
C LEU A 296 6.41 -14.26 -13.16
N SER A 297 5.12 -13.94 -13.31
CA SER A 297 4.09 -14.90 -13.73
C SER A 297 4.39 -15.45 -15.13
N LEU A 298 4.86 -14.60 -16.05
CA LEU A 298 5.20 -15.00 -17.41
C LEU A 298 6.40 -15.96 -17.43
N ASP A 299 7.38 -15.78 -16.55
CA ASP A 299 8.50 -16.73 -16.43
C ASP A 299 8.02 -18.12 -15.96
N VAL A 300 7.13 -18.16 -14.95
CA VAL A 300 6.55 -19.39 -14.42
C VAL A 300 5.68 -20.09 -15.47
N ILE A 301 4.85 -19.35 -16.20
CA ILE A 301 3.97 -19.86 -17.26
C ILE A 301 4.80 -20.37 -18.45
N ALA A 302 5.84 -19.64 -18.86
CA ALA A 302 6.73 -20.06 -19.94
C ALA A 302 7.46 -21.36 -19.59
N ALA A 303 7.89 -21.52 -18.34
CA ALA A 303 8.49 -22.76 -17.84
C ALA A 303 7.48 -23.92 -17.88
N ALA A 304 6.24 -23.70 -17.44
CA ALA A 304 5.19 -24.72 -17.50
C ALA A 304 4.88 -25.13 -18.95
N LEU A 305 4.74 -24.16 -19.87
CA LEU A 305 4.48 -24.44 -21.29
C LEU A 305 5.61 -25.17 -22.01
N ALA A 306 6.84 -25.03 -21.52
CA ALA A 306 8.00 -25.75 -22.04
C ALA A 306 8.03 -27.23 -21.62
N ASP A 307 7.24 -27.65 -20.63
CA ASP A 307 7.25 -29.02 -20.12
C ASP A 307 6.73 -30.02 -21.19
N PRO A 308 7.55 -30.98 -21.64
CA PRO A 308 7.13 -31.97 -22.62
C PRO A 308 6.05 -32.91 -22.07
N GLY A 309 5.98 -33.07 -20.74
CA GLY A 309 4.93 -33.84 -20.06
C GLY A 309 3.53 -33.30 -20.31
N LEU A 310 3.39 -32.03 -20.74
CA LEU A 310 2.10 -31.45 -21.09
C LEU A 310 1.70 -31.67 -22.55
N ALA A 311 2.51 -32.31 -23.40
CA ALA A 311 2.25 -32.54 -24.85
C ALA A 311 0.83 -33.07 -25.13
N GLY A 312 0.13 -32.52 -26.13
CA GLY A 312 -1.22 -32.97 -26.51
C GLY A 312 -2.36 -32.57 -25.56
N TRP A 313 -2.14 -31.60 -24.67
CA TRP A 313 -3.16 -31.00 -23.82
C TRP A 313 -3.24 -29.49 -24.05
N ASP A 314 -4.44 -29.03 -24.41
CA ASP A 314 -4.75 -27.63 -24.71
C ASP A 314 -5.59 -26.97 -23.59
N GLY A 315 -5.47 -27.50 -22.37
CA GLY A 315 -6.22 -27.02 -21.21
C GLY A 315 -5.49 -26.00 -20.34
N LEU A 316 -4.23 -25.70 -20.62
CA LEU A 316 -3.51 -24.64 -19.91
C LEU A 316 -4.03 -23.28 -20.37
N GLY A 317 -4.48 -22.48 -19.41
CA GLY A 317 -4.96 -21.15 -19.64
C GLY A 317 -4.37 -20.12 -18.69
N LEU A 318 -4.60 -18.86 -19.03
CA LEU A 318 -4.23 -17.73 -18.21
C LEU A 318 -5.20 -16.57 -18.35
N ALA A 319 -5.35 -15.78 -17.29
CA ALA A 319 -6.09 -14.54 -17.34
C ALA A 319 -5.20 -13.36 -17.81
N VAL A 320 -5.78 -12.46 -18.59
CA VAL A 320 -5.16 -11.20 -19.04
C VAL A 320 -6.09 -10.05 -18.67
N GLN A 321 -5.54 -9.03 -18.01
CA GLN A 321 -6.30 -7.90 -17.48
C GLN A 321 -6.24 -6.69 -18.43
N ALA A 322 -7.32 -6.42 -19.15
CA ALA A 322 -7.43 -5.34 -20.13
C ALA A 322 -7.23 -3.93 -19.56
N TYR A 323 -7.40 -3.72 -18.25
CA TYR A 323 -7.13 -2.44 -17.60
C TYR A 323 -5.64 -2.08 -17.56
N GLN A 324 -4.71 -3.01 -17.81
CA GLN A 324 -3.28 -2.72 -17.87
C GLN A 324 -2.93 -2.21 -19.26
N LYS A 325 -2.05 -1.21 -19.35
CA LYS A 325 -1.52 -0.72 -20.63
C LYS A 325 -0.77 -1.81 -21.41
N ARG A 326 -0.27 -2.82 -20.69
CA ARG A 326 0.48 -3.97 -21.21
C ARG A 326 -0.41 -5.09 -21.79
N ALA A 327 -1.74 -5.02 -21.66
CA ALA A 327 -2.63 -6.15 -21.99
C ALA A 327 -2.58 -6.59 -23.46
N LYS A 328 -2.62 -5.64 -24.40
CA LYS A 328 -2.59 -5.93 -25.84
C LYS A 328 -1.25 -6.58 -26.27
N PRO A 329 -0.06 -6.00 -26.00
CA PRO A 329 1.20 -6.66 -26.35
C PRO A 329 1.42 -7.97 -25.59
N LEU A 330 0.86 -8.14 -24.39
CA LEU A 330 0.86 -9.42 -23.69
C LEU A 330 0.17 -10.51 -24.52
N ILE A 331 -1.01 -10.22 -25.09
CA ILE A 331 -1.72 -11.16 -25.95
C ILE A 331 -0.88 -11.55 -27.16
N GLY A 332 -0.25 -10.58 -27.83
CA GLY A 332 0.68 -10.85 -28.94
C GLY A 332 1.82 -11.79 -28.54
N TRP A 333 2.44 -11.55 -27.37
CA TRP A 333 3.49 -12.42 -26.84
C TRP A 333 2.99 -13.84 -26.52
N LEU A 334 1.78 -13.97 -25.98
CA LEU A 334 1.18 -15.28 -25.69
C LEU A 334 0.88 -16.07 -26.96
N ILE A 335 0.38 -15.42 -28.01
CA ILE A 335 0.14 -16.02 -29.32
C ILE A 335 1.46 -16.54 -29.90
N GLU A 336 2.52 -15.71 -29.89
CA GLU A 336 3.83 -16.12 -30.37
C GLU A 336 4.39 -17.30 -29.55
N LEU A 337 4.25 -17.26 -28.22
CA LEU A 337 4.69 -18.35 -27.35
C LEU A 337 3.92 -19.64 -27.63
N ALA A 338 2.61 -19.56 -27.83
CA ALA A 338 1.75 -20.69 -28.17
C ALA A 338 2.19 -21.33 -29.50
N HIS A 339 2.42 -20.52 -30.54
CA HIS A 339 2.95 -20.99 -31.84
C HIS A 339 4.32 -21.64 -31.69
N ARG A 340 5.27 -21.00 -31.00
CA ARG A 340 6.63 -21.55 -30.80
C ARG A 340 6.63 -22.88 -30.04
N ARG A 341 5.64 -23.10 -29.15
CA ARG A 341 5.51 -24.33 -28.35
C ARG A 341 4.55 -25.35 -28.97
N GLY A 342 3.92 -25.04 -30.10
CA GLY A 342 2.92 -25.90 -30.75
C GLY A 342 1.73 -26.18 -29.85
N ARG A 343 1.25 -25.17 -29.11
CA ARG A 343 0.17 -25.27 -28.12
C ARG A 343 -1.00 -24.39 -28.49
N ARG A 344 -2.20 -24.76 -28.03
CA ARG A 344 -3.33 -23.84 -27.96
C ARG A 344 -3.61 -23.45 -26.51
N LEU A 345 -3.61 -22.15 -26.21
CA LEU A 345 -3.83 -21.63 -24.86
C LEU A 345 -5.29 -21.22 -24.63
N MET A 346 -5.85 -21.49 -23.46
CA MET A 346 -7.13 -20.91 -23.06
C MET A 346 -6.89 -19.51 -22.45
N VAL A 347 -7.25 -18.43 -23.16
CA VAL A 347 -6.95 -17.06 -22.68
C VAL A 347 -8.22 -16.38 -22.18
N ARG A 348 -8.27 -16.15 -20.86
CA ARG A 348 -9.36 -15.43 -20.20
C ARG A 348 -9.10 -13.94 -20.21
N LEU A 349 -9.83 -13.20 -21.02
CA LEU A 349 -9.78 -11.74 -21.02
C LEU A 349 -10.73 -11.18 -19.95
N VAL A 350 -10.17 -10.53 -18.94
CA VAL A 350 -10.89 -9.81 -17.88
C VAL A 350 -10.61 -8.31 -18.00
N LYS A 351 -11.35 -7.46 -17.29
CA LYS A 351 -10.97 -6.05 -17.13
C LYS A 351 -9.80 -5.92 -16.16
N GLY A 352 -10.01 -6.24 -14.89
CA GLY A 352 -9.00 -6.18 -13.84
C GLY A 352 -9.66 -5.99 -12.48
N ALA A 353 -8.98 -6.41 -11.40
CA ALA A 353 -9.56 -6.48 -10.05
C ALA A 353 -8.77 -5.73 -8.97
N TYR A 354 -7.68 -5.04 -9.34
CA TYR A 354 -6.73 -4.42 -8.39
C TYR A 354 -6.53 -2.92 -8.63
N TRP A 355 -7.45 -2.25 -9.32
CA TRP A 355 -7.22 -0.93 -9.92
C TRP A 355 -6.78 0.14 -8.90
N ASP A 356 -7.51 0.26 -7.80
CA ASP A 356 -7.22 1.18 -6.71
C ASP A 356 -5.86 0.90 -6.05
N GLY A 357 -5.57 -0.38 -5.82
CA GLY A 357 -4.27 -0.86 -5.34
C GLY A 357 -3.12 -0.47 -6.27
N GLU A 358 -3.30 -0.59 -7.59
CA GLU A 358 -2.28 -0.19 -8.57
C GLU A 358 -2.03 1.32 -8.57
N ILE A 359 -3.10 2.13 -8.50
CA ILE A 359 -2.97 3.60 -8.41
C ILE A 359 -2.20 3.98 -7.14
N LYS A 360 -2.60 3.43 -5.99
CA LYS A 360 -1.95 3.69 -4.70
C LYS A 360 -0.48 3.28 -4.72
N ARG A 361 -0.16 2.05 -5.14
CA ARG A 361 1.23 1.55 -5.19
C ARG A 361 2.12 2.40 -6.10
N ALA A 362 1.61 2.82 -7.26
CA ALA A 362 2.37 3.68 -8.18
C ALA A 362 2.69 5.05 -7.55
N GLN A 363 1.73 5.66 -6.85
CA GLN A 363 1.92 6.91 -6.11
C GLN A 363 2.89 6.76 -4.94
N GLU A 364 2.70 5.75 -4.09
CA GLU A 364 3.57 5.48 -2.94
C GLU A 364 5.02 5.20 -3.37
N ARG A 365 5.21 4.43 -4.45
CA ARG A 365 6.53 4.09 -4.99
C ARG A 365 7.14 5.22 -5.84
N GLY A 366 6.40 6.29 -6.14
CA GLY A 366 6.89 7.40 -6.96
C GLY A 366 7.26 6.98 -8.38
N LEU A 367 6.46 6.12 -9.01
CA LEU A 367 6.73 5.61 -10.36
C LEU A 367 6.46 6.67 -11.44
N ASP A 368 6.96 6.47 -12.66
CA ASP A 368 6.80 7.44 -13.77
C ASP A 368 5.34 7.59 -14.24
N GLY A 369 4.48 6.62 -13.90
CA GLY A 369 3.05 6.65 -14.22
C GLY A 369 2.31 5.41 -13.72
N PHE A 370 1.05 5.30 -14.11
CA PHE A 370 0.21 4.16 -13.74
C PHE A 370 0.40 2.98 -14.71
N PRO A 371 0.53 1.73 -14.21
CA PRO A 371 0.55 0.54 -15.08
C PRO A 371 -0.83 0.22 -15.68
N VAL A 372 -1.88 0.84 -15.13
CA VAL A 372 -3.27 0.70 -15.53
C VAL A 372 -3.80 1.98 -16.19
N PHE A 373 -4.87 1.85 -16.98
CA PHE A 373 -5.66 2.98 -17.45
C PHE A 373 -6.40 3.64 -16.27
N THR A 374 -6.50 4.96 -16.28
CA THR A 374 -7.10 5.74 -15.20
C THR A 374 -8.59 6.01 -15.40
N THR A 375 -9.14 5.64 -16.56
CA THR A 375 -10.57 5.74 -16.85
C THR A 375 -11.18 4.40 -17.27
N LYS A 376 -12.46 4.22 -16.91
CA LYS A 376 -13.24 3.04 -17.28
C LYS A 376 -13.41 2.92 -18.81
N ALA A 377 -13.60 4.03 -19.51
CA ALA A 377 -13.74 4.02 -20.97
C ALA A 377 -12.45 3.56 -21.68
N ALA A 378 -11.28 3.99 -21.21
CA ALA A 378 -9.99 3.51 -21.73
C ALA A 378 -9.81 1.99 -21.50
N THR A 379 -10.22 1.48 -20.32
CA THR A 379 -10.25 0.04 -20.06
C THR A 379 -11.20 -0.71 -20.98
N ASP A 380 -12.37 -0.16 -21.30
CA ASP A 380 -13.32 -0.77 -22.24
C ASP A 380 -12.72 -0.84 -23.66
N LEU A 381 -12.11 0.25 -24.15
CA LEU A 381 -11.43 0.26 -25.44
C LEU A 381 -10.30 -0.76 -25.49
N SER A 382 -9.48 -0.82 -24.43
CA SER A 382 -8.43 -1.83 -24.29
C SER A 382 -9.00 -3.25 -24.36
N TYR A 383 -10.12 -3.51 -23.67
CA TYR A 383 -10.79 -4.81 -23.72
C TYR A 383 -11.22 -5.17 -25.14
N LEU A 384 -11.84 -4.25 -25.88
CA LEU A 384 -12.29 -4.49 -27.26
C LEU A 384 -11.13 -4.73 -28.21
N ALA A 385 -10.04 -3.97 -28.08
CA ALA A 385 -8.83 -4.17 -28.89
C ALA A 385 -8.17 -5.53 -28.61
N CYS A 386 -8.05 -5.89 -27.33
CA CYS A 386 -7.56 -7.20 -26.90
C CYS A 386 -8.46 -8.34 -27.39
N ALA A 387 -9.78 -8.15 -27.36
CA ALA A 387 -10.74 -9.15 -27.83
C ALA A 387 -10.64 -9.39 -29.34
N ALA A 388 -10.49 -8.31 -30.12
CA ALA A 388 -10.27 -8.43 -31.56
C ALA A 388 -8.99 -9.22 -31.88
N GLU A 389 -7.91 -9.00 -31.14
CA GLU A 389 -6.64 -9.71 -31.32
C GLU A 389 -6.74 -11.20 -30.95
N LEU A 390 -7.38 -11.53 -29.82
CA LEU A 390 -7.63 -12.92 -29.44
C LEU A 390 -8.53 -13.64 -30.45
N LEU A 391 -9.59 -12.97 -30.93
CA LEU A 391 -10.46 -13.49 -31.98
C LEU A 391 -9.75 -13.63 -33.32
N ALA A 392 -8.63 -12.96 -33.58
CA ALA A 392 -7.87 -13.16 -34.82
C ALA A 392 -6.99 -14.44 -34.76
N ALA A 393 -6.61 -14.89 -33.56
CA ALA A 393 -5.61 -15.95 -33.34
C ALA A 393 -6.19 -17.28 -32.85
N GLY A 394 -7.33 -17.72 -33.40
CA GLY A 394 -8.04 -18.94 -32.96
C GLY A 394 -7.26 -20.25 -33.02
N ASP A 395 -6.26 -20.29 -33.88
CA ASP A 395 -5.32 -21.39 -34.03
C ASP A 395 -4.37 -21.52 -32.83
N ALA A 396 -3.99 -20.39 -32.22
CA ALA A 396 -3.08 -20.32 -31.07
C ALA A 396 -3.80 -20.23 -29.73
N VAL A 397 -5.01 -19.65 -29.71
CA VAL A 397 -5.75 -19.41 -28.48
C VAL A 397 -7.21 -19.85 -28.59
N TYR A 398 -7.77 -20.26 -27.46
CA TYR A 398 -9.20 -20.37 -27.23
C TYR A 398 -9.64 -19.17 -26.37
N PRO A 399 -10.25 -18.13 -26.97
CA PRO A 399 -10.63 -16.92 -26.24
C PRO A 399 -11.79 -17.16 -25.28
N GLN A 400 -11.65 -16.64 -24.05
CA GLN A 400 -12.67 -16.69 -23.01
C GLN A 400 -12.95 -15.27 -22.51
N PHE A 401 -14.09 -14.69 -22.88
CA PHE A 401 -14.41 -13.29 -22.59
C PHE A 401 -15.18 -13.16 -21.28
N ALA A 402 -14.49 -12.82 -20.20
CA ALA A 402 -15.09 -12.62 -18.88
C ALA A 402 -15.57 -11.17 -18.72
N THR A 403 -16.89 -10.95 -18.71
CA THR A 403 -17.49 -9.63 -18.57
C THR A 403 -18.96 -9.72 -18.15
N HIS A 404 -19.49 -8.69 -17.50
CA HIS A 404 -20.94 -8.54 -17.24
C HIS A 404 -21.50 -7.29 -17.93
N ASN A 405 -20.73 -6.64 -18.79
CA ASN A 405 -21.13 -5.42 -19.47
C ASN A 405 -21.77 -5.74 -20.83
N ALA A 406 -23.06 -5.40 -20.99
CA ALA A 406 -23.82 -5.72 -22.20
C ALA A 406 -23.21 -5.13 -23.49
N HIS A 407 -22.67 -3.89 -23.44
CA HIS A 407 -21.97 -3.31 -24.59
C HIS A 407 -20.79 -4.17 -25.01
N THR A 408 -19.96 -4.57 -24.04
CA THR A 408 -18.78 -5.42 -24.28
C THR A 408 -19.20 -6.77 -24.87
N MET A 409 -20.27 -7.37 -24.36
CA MET A 409 -20.80 -8.65 -24.85
C MET A 409 -21.28 -8.55 -26.30
N ALA A 410 -22.10 -7.55 -26.63
CA ALA A 410 -22.56 -7.31 -27.99
C ALA A 410 -21.39 -7.00 -28.95
N ALA A 411 -20.41 -6.20 -28.50
CA ALA A 411 -19.22 -5.88 -29.28
C ALA A 411 -18.36 -7.11 -29.58
N VAL A 412 -18.16 -8.00 -28.61
CA VAL A 412 -17.45 -9.27 -28.81
C VAL A 412 -18.18 -10.17 -29.81
N ARG A 413 -19.52 -10.26 -29.75
CA ARG A 413 -20.31 -11.04 -30.72
C ARG A 413 -20.17 -10.48 -32.14
N GLU A 414 -20.27 -9.16 -32.29
CA GLU A 414 -20.07 -8.49 -33.58
C GLU A 414 -18.65 -8.68 -34.13
N LEU A 415 -17.62 -8.58 -33.26
CA LEU A 415 -16.22 -8.85 -33.63
C LEU A 415 -15.99 -10.31 -34.04
N ALA A 416 -16.65 -11.26 -33.36
CA ALA A 416 -16.48 -12.68 -33.63
C ALA A 416 -17.15 -13.12 -34.94
N GLY A 417 -18.19 -12.41 -35.38
CA GLY A 417 -18.96 -12.78 -36.58
C GLY A 417 -19.48 -14.22 -36.50
N LEU A 418 -19.11 -15.05 -37.48
CA LEU A 418 -19.55 -16.45 -37.58
C LEU A 418 -18.69 -17.44 -36.77
N ARG A 419 -17.66 -16.97 -36.05
CA ARG A 419 -16.76 -17.85 -35.32
C ARG A 419 -17.44 -18.55 -34.16
N THR A 420 -17.10 -19.82 -33.93
CA THR A 420 -17.66 -20.64 -32.85
C THR A 420 -16.64 -21.02 -31.78
N ASP A 421 -15.36 -20.79 -32.01
CA ASP A 421 -14.23 -21.29 -31.22
C ASP A 421 -13.83 -20.39 -30.03
N TRP A 422 -14.82 -19.89 -29.30
CA TRP A 422 -14.68 -19.00 -28.15
C TRP A 422 -15.88 -19.11 -27.20
N GLU A 423 -15.73 -18.66 -25.96
CA GLU A 423 -16.81 -18.63 -24.95
C GLU A 423 -16.87 -17.29 -24.20
N PHE A 424 -18.01 -17.01 -23.58
CA PHE A 424 -18.10 -16.00 -22.54
C PHE A 424 -17.81 -16.60 -21.17
N GLN A 425 -17.47 -15.76 -20.21
CA GLN A 425 -17.44 -16.13 -18.80
C GLN A 425 -18.13 -15.10 -17.92
N ARG A 426 -18.69 -15.59 -16.83
CA ARG A 426 -19.33 -14.78 -15.79
C ARG A 426 -18.90 -15.27 -14.42
N LEU A 427 -19.29 -14.53 -13.40
CA LEU A 427 -19.12 -14.92 -12.01
C LEU A 427 -20.40 -15.56 -11.49
N HIS A 428 -20.27 -16.52 -10.57
CA HIS A 428 -21.41 -17.02 -9.81
C HIS A 428 -22.06 -15.89 -9.01
N GLY A 429 -23.39 -15.93 -8.89
CA GLY A 429 -24.18 -14.87 -8.25
C GLY A 429 -24.29 -13.57 -9.06
N MET A 430 -23.70 -13.46 -10.26
CA MET A 430 -23.66 -12.20 -11.00
C MET A 430 -23.97 -12.35 -12.50
N GLY A 431 -24.68 -11.36 -13.05
CA GLY A 431 -24.97 -11.23 -14.48
C GLY A 431 -25.84 -12.33 -15.09
N GLU A 432 -26.51 -13.14 -14.27
CA GLU A 432 -27.33 -14.27 -14.75
C GLU A 432 -28.41 -13.82 -15.75
N ALA A 433 -29.13 -12.75 -15.43
CA ALA A 433 -30.20 -12.23 -16.27
C ALA A 433 -29.73 -11.81 -17.67
N LEU A 434 -28.47 -11.36 -17.81
CA LEU A 434 -27.88 -11.04 -19.12
C LEU A 434 -27.51 -12.31 -19.88
N TYR A 435 -26.90 -13.27 -19.19
CA TYR A 435 -26.38 -14.49 -19.80
C TYR A 435 -27.46 -15.51 -20.15
N GLN A 436 -28.61 -15.48 -19.47
CA GLN A 436 -29.72 -16.37 -19.78
C GLN A 436 -30.21 -16.23 -21.23
N ALA A 437 -30.15 -15.02 -21.80
CA ALA A 437 -30.53 -14.75 -23.19
C ALA A 437 -29.48 -15.24 -24.21
N ILE A 438 -28.27 -15.59 -23.77
CA ILE A 438 -27.11 -15.84 -24.64
C ILE A 438 -26.61 -17.29 -24.54
N VAL A 439 -26.72 -17.92 -23.37
CA VAL A 439 -26.12 -19.23 -23.09
C VAL A 439 -26.59 -20.33 -24.05
N ALA A 440 -27.80 -20.21 -24.61
CA ALA A 440 -28.33 -21.13 -25.60
C ALA A 440 -27.64 -21.01 -26.99
N ASP A 441 -27.15 -19.82 -27.35
CA ASP A 441 -26.45 -19.54 -28.61
C ASP A 441 -24.91 -19.66 -28.46
N ARG A 442 -24.39 -19.30 -27.28
CA ARG A 442 -22.96 -19.15 -27.02
C ARG A 442 -22.62 -19.68 -25.63
N PRO A 443 -21.65 -20.62 -25.48
CA PRO A 443 -21.29 -21.13 -24.18
C PRO A 443 -20.86 -20.02 -23.20
N CYS A 444 -21.32 -20.15 -21.96
CA CYS A 444 -20.93 -19.30 -20.86
C CYS A 444 -20.38 -20.15 -19.72
N ARG A 445 -19.13 -19.89 -19.32
CA ARG A 445 -18.51 -20.50 -18.15
C ARG A 445 -18.70 -19.64 -16.92
N THR A 446 -19.29 -20.21 -15.89
CA THR A 446 -19.44 -19.59 -14.57
C THR A 446 -18.19 -19.86 -13.75
N TYR A 447 -17.47 -18.80 -13.41
CA TYR A 447 -16.42 -18.80 -12.41
C TYR A 447 -17.06 -18.93 -11.01
N ALA A 448 -16.81 -20.06 -10.36
CA ALA A 448 -17.52 -20.54 -9.19
C ALA A 448 -16.58 -20.59 -7.97
N PRO A 449 -16.72 -19.66 -7.01
CA PRO A 449 -15.92 -19.67 -5.78
C PRO A 449 -16.27 -20.86 -4.91
N VAL A 450 -15.24 -21.48 -4.34
CA VAL A 450 -15.33 -22.67 -3.50
C VAL A 450 -14.36 -22.51 -2.33
N GLY A 451 -14.88 -22.54 -1.10
CA GLY A 451 -14.05 -22.46 0.10
C GLY A 451 -14.87 -22.20 1.35
N SER A 452 -14.23 -22.23 2.50
CA SER A 452 -14.90 -21.99 3.77
C SER A 452 -15.42 -20.56 3.87
N HIS A 453 -16.33 -20.30 4.82
CA HIS A 453 -16.79 -18.93 5.08
C HIS A 453 -15.64 -18.01 5.54
N GLU A 454 -14.57 -18.54 6.15
CA GLU A 454 -13.41 -17.73 6.56
C GLU A 454 -12.57 -17.30 5.35
N ASP A 455 -12.40 -18.19 4.35
CA ASP A 455 -11.62 -17.94 3.13
C ASP A 455 -12.36 -17.03 2.12
N LEU A 456 -13.68 -16.95 2.22
CA LEU A 456 -14.55 -16.20 1.31
C LEU A 456 -14.36 -14.68 1.40
N LEU A 457 -13.98 -14.18 2.56
CA LEU A 457 -14.28 -12.81 2.93
C LEU A 457 -13.38 -11.74 2.29
N PRO A 458 -12.05 -11.94 2.17
CA PRO A 458 -11.20 -11.06 1.36
C PRO A 458 -11.62 -11.06 -0.12
N TYR A 459 -12.08 -12.20 -0.61
CA TYR A 459 -12.66 -12.33 -1.95
C TYR A 459 -13.98 -11.54 -2.06
N LEU A 460 -14.88 -11.63 -1.06
CA LEU A 460 -16.18 -10.98 -1.07
C LEU A 460 -16.03 -9.45 -1.07
N VAL A 461 -15.15 -8.89 -0.23
CA VAL A 461 -14.89 -7.43 -0.20
C VAL A 461 -14.42 -6.93 -1.56
N ARG A 462 -13.42 -7.58 -2.18
CA ARG A 462 -12.95 -7.23 -3.53
C ARG A 462 -14.05 -7.38 -4.57
N ARG A 463 -14.83 -8.45 -4.49
CA ARG A 463 -15.94 -8.72 -5.42
C ARG A 463 -17.03 -7.65 -5.33
N LEU A 464 -17.30 -7.17 -4.13
CA LEU A 464 -18.25 -6.09 -3.88
C LEU A 464 -17.72 -4.75 -4.36
N LEU A 465 -16.44 -4.42 -4.12
CA LEU A 465 -15.82 -3.21 -4.68
C LEU A 465 -15.84 -3.21 -6.22
N GLU A 466 -15.51 -4.33 -6.85
CA GLU A 466 -15.52 -4.48 -8.31
C GLU A 466 -16.90 -4.16 -8.92
N ASN A 467 -17.98 -4.53 -8.23
CA ASN A 467 -19.34 -4.47 -8.79
C ASN A 467 -20.26 -3.42 -8.15
N GLY A 468 -19.89 -2.88 -7.00
CA GLY A 468 -20.64 -1.92 -6.20
C GLY A 468 -20.24 -0.46 -6.47
N THR A 469 -19.25 -0.17 -7.30
CA THR A 469 -18.97 1.22 -7.70
C THR A 469 -20.13 1.81 -8.52
N ASN A 470 -20.38 3.12 -8.41
CA ASN A 470 -21.40 3.83 -9.21
C ASN A 470 -21.17 3.71 -10.73
N THR A 471 -19.93 3.44 -11.14
CA THR A 471 -19.55 3.24 -12.55
C THR A 471 -19.70 1.78 -13.01
N SER A 472 -19.89 0.83 -12.08
CA SER A 472 -20.14 -0.58 -12.39
C SER A 472 -21.40 -0.74 -13.23
N PHE A 473 -21.32 -1.61 -14.24
CA PHE A 473 -22.48 -1.93 -15.07
C PHE A 473 -23.56 -2.68 -14.29
N VAL A 474 -23.18 -3.56 -13.36
CA VAL A 474 -24.13 -4.36 -12.57
C VAL A 474 -24.98 -3.46 -11.68
N ASN A 475 -24.36 -2.46 -11.04
CA ASN A 475 -25.04 -1.47 -10.23
C ASN A 475 -26.02 -0.62 -11.09
N ARG A 476 -25.55 -0.09 -12.22
CA ARG A 476 -26.40 0.69 -13.15
C ARG A 476 -27.53 -0.12 -13.80
N LEU A 477 -27.34 -1.43 -13.99
CA LEU A 477 -28.38 -2.32 -14.51
C LEU A 477 -29.57 -2.45 -13.54
N ALA A 478 -29.28 -2.49 -12.24
CA ALA A 478 -30.27 -2.63 -11.17
C ALA A 478 -31.12 -1.36 -10.97
N ASP A 479 -30.58 -0.19 -11.32
CA ASP A 479 -31.30 1.10 -11.25
C ASP A 479 -32.39 1.19 -12.31
N ALA A 480 -33.66 1.08 -11.89
CA ALA A 480 -34.81 1.14 -12.79
C ALA A 480 -35.08 2.53 -13.37
N ALA A 481 -34.57 3.60 -12.76
CA ALA A 481 -34.76 4.98 -13.22
C ALA A 481 -33.85 5.34 -14.39
N LEU A 482 -32.69 4.68 -14.52
CA LEU A 482 -31.76 4.90 -15.63
C LEU A 482 -32.27 4.27 -16.94
N PRO A 483 -32.40 5.04 -18.04
CA PRO A 483 -32.72 4.49 -19.36
C PRO A 483 -31.68 3.46 -19.83
N PRO A 484 -32.08 2.34 -20.46
CA PRO A 484 -31.16 1.30 -20.95
C PRO A 484 -29.97 1.83 -21.76
N GLU A 485 -30.18 2.87 -22.56
CA GLU A 485 -29.15 3.52 -23.39
C GLU A 485 -28.01 4.11 -22.53
N GLN A 486 -28.35 4.71 -21.38
CA GLN A 486 -27.38 5.28 -20.45
C GLN A 486 -26.66 4.20 -19.63
N VAL A 487 -27.35 3.09 -19.34
CA VAL A 487 -26.76 1.93 -18.65
C VAL A 487 -25.67 1.29 -19.50
N VAL A 488 -25.96 1.08 -20.79
CA VAL A 488 -25.02 0.51 -21.75
C VAL A 488 -23.79 1.42 -21.89
N GLY A 489 -24.00 2.66 -22.32
CA GLY A 489 -22.93 3.63 -22.63
C GLY A 489 -22.04 3.19 -23.80
N ASP A 490 -21.74 4.12 -24.72
CA ASP A 490 -20.82 3.86 -25.84
C ASP A 490 -19.40 4.30 -25.44
N PRO A 491 -18.41 3.38 -25.37
CA PRO A 491 -17.02 3.75 -25.10
C PRO A 491 -16.39 4.58 -26.24
N PHE A 492 -17.03 4.70 -27.41
CA PHE A 492 -16.58 5.50 -28.55
C PHE A 492 -17.28 6.86 -28.68
N ALA A 493 -18.33 7.16 -27.90
CA ALA A 493 -19.16 8.35 -28.13
C ALA A 493 -18.46 9.69 -27.84
N ALA A 494 -17.41 9.69 -27.02
CA ALA A 494 -16.61 10.87 -26.73
C ALA A 494 -15.11 10.52 -26.79
N SER A 495 -14.28 11.49 -27.15
CA SER A 495 -12.83 11.34 -27.07
C SER A 495 -12.44 10.97 -25.63
N VAL A 496 -11.89 9.77 -25.46
CA VAL A 496 -11.49 9.27 -24.14
C VAL A 496 -10.23 10.01 -23.71
N LYS A 497 -10.32 10.67 -22.56
CA LYS A 497 -9.20 11.40 -21.94
C LYS A 497 -8.76 10.70 -20.64
N PRO A 498 -7.48 10.78 -20.26
CA PRO A 498 -7.03 10.37 -18.93
C PRO A 498 -7.79 11.10 -17.82
N SER A 499 -7.85 10.49 -16.63
CA SER A 499 -8.51 11.11 -15.48
C SER A 499 -7.69 12.26 -14.87
N SER A 500 -8.28 13.01 -13.95
CA SER A 500 -7.59 14.05 -13.17
C SER A 500 -6.83 13.49 -11.96
N ILE A 501 -6.64 12.18 -11.87
CA ILE A 501 -5.85 11.57 -10.78
C ILE A 501 -4.41 12.05 -10.92
N ALA A 502 -3.88 12.66 -9.86
CA ALA A 502 -2.51 13.17 -9.85
C ALA A 502 -1.51 12.04 -10.14
N LEU A 503 -0.62 12.27 -11.11
CA LEU A 503 0.51 11.39 -11.36
C LEU A 503 1.41 11.32 -10.12
N PRO A 504 2.19 10.24 -9.94
CA PRO A 504 3.06 10.12 -8.77
C PRO A 504 4.02 11.29 -8.59
N CYS A 505 4.56 11.87 -9.67
CA CYS A 505 5.43 13.05 -9.63
C CYS A 505 4.72 14.34 -9.17
N ASP A 506 3.41 14.42 -9.36
CA ASP A 506 2.59 15.62 -9.12
C ASP A 506 1.76 15.51 -7.83
N LEU A 507 1.96 14.44 -7.05
CA LEU A 507 1.17 14.13 -5.85
C LEU A 507 1.12 15.27 -4.82
N PHE A 508 2.18 16.10 -4.78
CA PHE A 508 2.33 17.21 -3.84
C PHE A 508 2.40 18.58 -4.53
N ALA A 509 1.87 18.70 -5.75
CA ALA A 509 1.89 19.94 -6.52
C ALA A 509 1.44 21.15 -5.67
N PRO A 510 2.12 22.31 -5.75
CA PRO A 510 3.12 22.67 -6.76
C PRO A 510 4.52 22.10 -6.54
N ARG A 511 4.78 21.40 -5.40
CA ARG A 511 6.07 20.73 -5.18
C ARG A 511 6.10 19.41 -5.94
N ARG A 512 7.19 19.16 -6.67
CA ARG A 512 7.45 17.86 -7.31
C ARG A 512 7.78 16.78 -6.27
N ASN A 513 7.17 15.61 -6.40
CA ASN A 513 7.46 14.43 -5.59
C ASN A 513 8.79 13.77 -6.00
N SER A 514 9.48 13.10 -5.08
CA SER A 514 10.65 12.28 -5.39
C SER A 514 10.29 11.07 -6.26
N ALA A 515 11.12 10.79 -7.28
CA ALA A 515 10.94 9.61 -8.13
C ALA A 515 11.57 8.36 -7.51
N GLY A 516 10.86 7.23 -7.58
CA GLY A 516 11.36 5.92 -7.17
C GLY A 516 11.86 5.06 -8.32
N LEU A 517 11.87 3.75 -8.09
CA LEU A 517 12.24 2.73 -9.06
C LEU A 517 11.25 1.58 -8.97
N ASP A 518 10.78 1.08 -10.11
CA ASP A 518 9.99 -0.14 -10.17
C ASP A 518 10.91 -1.37 -10.06
N LEU A 519 11.20 -1.80 -8.84
CA LEU A 519 12.02 -2.98 -8.56
C LEU A 519 11.34 -4.31 -8.95
N SER A 520 10.13 -4.26 -9.50
CA SER A 520 9.48 -5.43 -10.10
C SER A 520 9.74 -5.56 -11.60
N ASN A 521 10.26 -4.51 -12.25
CA ASN A 521 10.54 -4.50 -13.67
C ASN A 521 11.98 -4.99 -13.94
N PRO A 522 12.17 -6.11 -14.66
CA PRO A 522 13.51 -6.65 -14.92
C PRO A 522 14.42 -5.69 -15.70
N GLN A 523 13.88 -4.82 -16.56
CA GLN A 523 14.66 -3.83 -17.28
C GLN A 523 15.19 -2.75 -16.35
N VAL A 524 14.34 -2.21 -15.46
CA VAL A 524 14.74 -1.23 -14.44
C VAL A 524 15.80 -1.82 -13.50
N LEU A 525 15.67 -3.09 -13.13
CA LEU A 525 16.68 -3.79 -12.34
C LEU A 525 18.02 -3.94 -13.08
N GLY A 526 17.99 -4.27 -14.38
CA GLY A 526 19.20 -4.32 -15.21
C GLY A 526 19.90 -2.96 -15.36
N ASP A 527 19.11 -1.89 -15.51
CA ASP A 527 19.63 -0.52 -15.56
C ASP A 527 20.23 -0.10 -14.22
N LEU A 528 19.57 -0.43 -13.11
CA LEU A 528 20.07 -0.17 -11.76
C LEU A 528 21.39 -0.92 -11.50
N ASP A 529 21.46 -2.21 -11.82
CA ASP A 529 22.68 -3.02 -11.59
C ASP A 529 23.88 -2.42 -12.33
N ARG A 530 23.71 -2.10 -13.61
CA ARG A 530 24.74 -1.42 -14.42
C ARG A 530 25.15 -0.07 -13.81
N ALA A 531 24.18 0.75 -13.40
CA ALA A 531 24.46 2.04 -12.79
C ALA A 531 25.21 1.93 -11.45
N LEU A 532 24.89 0.92 -10.62
CA LEU A 532 25.60 0.64 -9.36
C LEU A 532 27.03 0.16 -9.61
N MET A 533 27.26 -0.62 -10.67
CA MET A 533 28.58 -1.07 -11.09
C MET A 533 29.45 0.09 -11.58
N GLU A 534 28.89 1.02 -12.36
CA GLU A 534 29.56 2.23 -12.81
C GLU A 534 29.90 3.18 -11.64
N ALA A 535 28.94 3.42 -10.74
CA ALA A 535 29.16 4.20 -9.52
C ALA A 535 30.29 3.62 -8.66
N GLY A 536 30.44 2.28 -8.64
CA GLY A 536 31.50 1.61 -7.91
C GLY A 536 32.92 1.87 -8.41
N GLN A 537 33.09 2.45 -9.60
CA GLN A 537 34.39 2.82 -10.17
C GLN A 537 34.84 4.23 -9.74
N ARG A 538 33.94 5.05 -9.19
CA ARG A 538 34.25 6.41 -8.76
C ARG A 538 34.94 6.40 -7.39
N PRO A 539 35.95 7.25 -7.17
CA PRO A 539 36.59 7.36 -5.86
C PRO A 539 35.60 7.90 -4.82
N PRO A 540 35.63 7.41 -3.58
CA PRO A 540 34.77 7.95 -2.52
C PRO A 540 35.12 9.41 -2.23
N SER A 541 34.13 10.19 -1.82
CA SER A 541 34.33 11.55 -1.33
C SER A 541 35.33 11.58 -0.17
N ALA A 542 36.28 12.52 -0.21
CA ALA A 542 37.29 12.67 0.83
C ALA A 542 36.64 13.07 2.15
N ILE A 543 37.05 12.42 3.24
CA ILE A 543 36.66 12.76 4.60
C ILE A 543 37.83 13.56 5.18
N GLY A 544 37.60 14.85 5.42
CA GLY A 544 38.57 15.71 6.08
C GLY A 544 38.38 15.71 7.60
N ASP A 545 39.48 15.86 8.33
CA ASP A 545 39.46 16.20 9.75
C ASP A 545 39.30 17.72 9.89
N GLY A 546 38.22 18.16 10.53
CA GLY A 546 37.93 19.57 10.76
C GLY A 546 38.00 19.94 12.23
N ASP A 547 38.45 21.16 12.53
CA ASP A 547 38.38 21.74 13.87
C ASP A 547 36.99 22.36 14.10
N PRO A 548 36.22 21.90 15.11
CA PRO A 548 34.91 22.47 15.45
C PRO A 548 34.93 23.98 15.70
N ALA A 549 35.99 24.51 16.31
CA ALA A 549 36.08 25.94 16.60
C ALA A 549 36.28 26.76 15.32
N ALA A 550 37.20 26.33 14.45
CA ALA A 550 37.42 26.96 13.15
C ALA A 550 36.16 26.93 12.25
N ALA A 551 35.48 25.78 12.18
CA ALA A 551 34.24 25.64 11.39
C ALA A 551 33.13 26.55 11.90
N ALA A 552 32.92 26.60 13.23
CA ALA A 552 31.92 27.50 13.82
C ALA A 552 32.28 28.97 13.59
N ALA A 553 33.55 29.36 13.69
CA ALA A 553 33.99 30.73 13.42
C ALA A 553 33.77 31.13 11.96
N ALA A 554 34.10 30.27 10.99
CA ALA A 554 33.84 30.52 9.57
C ALA A 554 32.34 30.64 9.27
N ALA A 555 31.52 29.77 9.85
CA ALA A 555 30.06 29.80 9.71
C ALA A 555 29.44 31.10 10.26
N VAL A 556 29.99 31.68 11.32
CA VAL A 556 29.56 33.00 11.84
C VAL A 556 29.81 34.10 10.81
N VAL A 557 30.98 34.09 10.17
CA VAL A 557 31.36 35.10 9.16
C VAL A 557 30.44 35.03 7.94
N ALA A 558 30.07 33.83 7.50
CA ALA A 558 29.21 33.63 6.33
C ALA A 558 27.72 33.92 6.60
N PHE A 559 27.27 33.86 7.85
CA PHE A 559 25.85 33.92 8.22
C PHE A 559 25.10 35.15 7.68
N PRO A 560 25.59 36.41 7.82
CA PRO A 560 24.84 37.57 7.36
C PRO A 560 24.53 37.54 5.86
N ALA A 561 25.48 37.10 5.04
CA ALA A 561 25.31 37.01 3.59
C ALA A 561 24.32 35.89 3.20
N TRP A 562 24.39 34.75 3.88
CA TRP A 562 23.47 33.64 3.66
C TRP A 562 22.02 33.97 4.04
N ASP A 563 21.81 34.60 5.20
CA ASP A 563 20.49 35.03 5.65
C ASP A 563 19.89 36.10 4.71
N ALA A 564 20.73 37.01 4.21
CA ALA A 564 20.34 38.05 3.25
C ALA A 564 19.91 37.52 1.87
N LEU A 565 20.24 36.28 1.51
CA LEU A 565 19.80 35.65 0.26
C LEU A 565 18.27 35.47 0.17
N GLY A 566 17.58 35.50 1.32
CA GLY A 566 16.12 35.37 1.39
C GLY A 566 15.59 33.95 1.11
N GLY A 567 14.28 33.76 1.30
CA GLY A 567 13.62 32.46 1.09
C GLY A 567 13.77 31.94 -0.34
N ASP A 568 13.54 32.78 -1.35
CA ASP A 568 13.57 32.37 -2.76
C ASP A 568 14.96 31.90 -3.22
N GLY A 569 16.01 32.66 -2.88
CA GLY A 569 17.37 32.33 -3.29
C GLY A 569 17.87 31.03 -2.64
N ARG A 570 17.54 30.81 -1.36
CA ARG A 570 17.90 29.56 -0.65
C ARG A 570 17.08 28.37 -1.16
N ALA A 571 15.79 28.56 -1.43
CA ALA A 571 14.92 27.53 -1.98
C ALA A 571 15.42 27.01 -3.33
N ALA A 572 15.87 27.90 -4.22
CA ALA A 572 16.43 27.53 -5.51
C ALA A 572 17.67 26.62 -5.38
N LEU A 573 18.54 26.88 -4.40
CA LEU A 573 19.72 26.05 -4.14
C LEU A 573 19.34 24.66 -3.60
N LEU A 574 18.35 24.59 -2.70
CA LEU A 574 17.86 23.31 -2.17
C LEU A 574 17.18 22.46 -3.24
N GLU A 575 16.44 23.06 -4.17
CA GLU A 575 15.88 22.36 -5.31
C GLU A 575 16.96 21.89 -6.29
N GLY A 576 17.98 22.71 -6.53
CA GLY A 576 19.16 22.30 -7.30
C GLY A 576 19.85 21.07 -6.67
N ALA A 577 19.97 21.04 -5.34
CA ALA A 577 20.49 19.89 -4.62
C ALA A 577 19.58 18.66 -4.76
N ALA A 578 18.25 18.83 -4.75
CA ALA A 578 17.31 17.73 -4.93
C ALA A 578 17.49 17.05 -6.30
N GLU A 579 17.67 17.83 -7.38
CA GLU A 579 17.95 17.29 -8.71
C GLU A 579 19.31 16.57 -8.77
N LEU A 580 20.34 17.10 -8.09
CA LEU A 580 21.65 16.44 -8.00
C LEU A 580 21.60 15.13 -7.21
N PHE A 581 20.79 15.05 -6.15
CA PHE A 581 20.59 13.81 -5.38
C PHE A 581 19.89 12.75 -6.24
N GLU A 582 18.87 13.14 -7.02
CA GLU A 582 18.22 12.22 -7.96
C GLU A 582 19.19 11.74 -9.05
N ALA A 583 20.05 12.62 -9.57
CA ALA A 583 21.06 12.26 -10.57
C ALA A 583 22.18 11.37 -10.01
N ALA A 584 22.58 11.58 -8.76
CA ALA A 584 23.58 10.79 -8.04
C ALA A 584 22.99 9.55 -7.33
N ARG A 585 21.73 9.20 -7.62
CA ARG A 585 21.01 8.10 -6.97
C ARG A 585 21.80 6.79 -6.92
N PRO A 586 22.48 6.32 -7.99
CA PRO A 586 23.27 5.10 -7.92
C PRO A 586 24.40 5.16 -6.88
N ASP A 587 25.13 6.27 -6.80
CA ASP A 587 26.22 6.46 -5.83
C ASP A 587 25.68 6.48 -4.39
N LEU A 588 24.56 7.18 -4.17
CA LEU A 588 23.91 7.24 -2.87
C LEU A 588 23.35 5.88 -2.43
N ILE A 589 22.69 5.13 -3.33
CA ILE A 589 22.22 3.76 -3.03
C ILE A 589 23.42 2.87 -2.66
N ARG A 590 24.52 2.97 -3.40
CA ARG A 590 25.73 2.20 -3.16
C ARG A 590 26.31 2.45 -1.77
N LEU A 591 26.37 3.73 -1.36
CA LEU A 591 26.83 4.11 -0.01
C LEU A 591 25.86 3.63 1.06
N ALA A 592 24.54 3.73 0.85
CA ALA A 592 23.55 3.28 1.82
C ALA A 592 23.64 1.77 2.08
N ILE A 593 23.88 0.98 1.03
CA ILE A 593 24.11 -0.46 1.13
C ILE A 593 25.46 -0.74 1.82
N GLY A 594 26.55 -0.15 1.30
CA GLY A 594 27.91 -0.53 1.71
C GLY A 594 28.37 0.03 3.06
N GLU A 595 27.86 1.20 3.47
CA GLU A 595 28.24 1.87 4.72
C GLU A 595 27.20 1.64 5.83
N ALA A 596 25.90 1.68 5.50
CA ALA A 596 24.82 1.58 6.48
C ALA A 596 24.06 0.24 6.47
N GLY A 597 24.47 -0.72 5.61
CA GLY A 597 23.90 -2.05 5.57
C GLY A 597 22.44 -2.12 5.08
N LYS A 598 21.96 -1.10 4.36
CA LYS A 598 20.57 -1.04 3.90
C LYS A 598 20.32 -1.94 2.71
N THR A 599 19.18 -2.62 2.69
CA THR A 599 18.72 -3.35 1.50
C THR A 599 18.41 -2.38 0.36
N ILE A 600 18.41 -2.87 -0.90
CA ILE A 600 18.12 -2.03 -2.08
C ILE A 600 16.81 -1.24 -1.92
N PRO A 601 15.66 -1.83 -1.52
CA PRO A 601 14.43 -1.07 -1.34
C PRO A 601 14.53 0.02 -0.27
N ASP A 602 15.28 -0.22 0.81
CA ASP A 602 15.49 0.76 1.87
C ASP A 602 16.41 1.91 1.43
N ALA A 603 17.43 1.61 0.63
CA ALA A 603 18.33 2.61 0.05
C ALA A 603 17.58 3.53 -0.94
N VAL A 604 16.73 2.96 -1.81
CA VAL A 604 15.88 3.75 -2.72
C VAL A 604 14.93 4.66 -1.92
N ALA A 605 14.27 4.12 -0.89
CA ALA A 605 13.36 4.89 -0.05
C ALA A 605 14.07 6.05 0.67
N GLU A 606 15.30 5.83 1.14
CA GLU A 606 16.05 6.87 1.84
C GLU A 606 16.50 8.01 0.91
N VAL A 607 16.97 7.70 -0.30
CA VAL A 607 17.31 8.74 -1.30
C VAL A 607 16.08 9.59 -1.61
N ARG A 608 14.91 8.95 -1.77
CA ARG A 608 13.64 9.65 -1.98
C ARG A 608 13.29 10.59 -0.83
N GLU A 609 13.41 10.10 0.41
CA GLU A 609 13.12 10.89 1.60
C GLU A 609 14.04 12.12 1.72
N ALA A 610 15.33 11.99 1.38
CA ALA A 610 16.28 13.11 1.34
C ALA A 610 15.89 14.17 0.30
N VAL A 611 15.51 13.73 -0.92
CA VAL A 611 15.01 14.60 -2.00
C VAL A 611 13.73 15.30 -1.58
N ASP A 612 12.81 14.58 -0.93
CA ASP A 612 11.56 15.16 -0.46
C ASP A 612 11.80 16.21 0.63
N PHE A 613 12.75 16.01 1.56
CA PHE A 613 13.14 17.03 2.53
C PHE A 613 13.67 18.30 1.88
N LEU A 614 14.54 18.18 0.88
CA LEU A 614 15.10 19.32 0.16
C LEU A 614 13.99 20.15 -0.52
N ARG A 615 13.12 19.47 -1.29
CA ARG A 615 12.01 20.13 -1.99
C ARG A 615 10.97 20.68 -1.01
N TYR A 616 10.70 19.97 0.08
CA TYR A 616 9.72 20.40 1.09
C TYR A 616 10.19 21.68 1.79
N TYR A 617 11.43 21.70 2.28
CA TYR A 617 11.95 22.89 2.96
C TYR A 617 12.27 24.06 2.02
N ALA A 618 12.52 23.80 0.73
CA ALA A 618 12.53 24.84 -0.29
C ALA A 618 11.15 25.53 -0.40
N ALA A 619 10.06 24.74 -0.45
CA ALA A 619 8.71 25.29 -0.48
C ALA A 619 8.37 26.08 0.80
N GLU A 620 8.73 25.57 1.97
CA GLU A 620 8.54 26.26 3.26
C GLU A 620 9.35 27.57 3.33
N ALA A 621 10.58 27.59 2.81
CA ALA A 621 11.40 28.81 2.74
C ALA A 621 10.72 29.88 1.88
N ARG A 622 10.13 29.50 0.74
CA ARG A 622 9.38 30.45 -0.10
C ARG A 622 8.13 30.97 0.60
N ALA A 623 7.40 30.06 1.24
CA ALA A 623 6.15 30.41 1.93
C ALA A 623 6.37 31.38 3.10
N HIS A 624 7.49 31.25 3.81
CA HIS A 624 7.67 31.92 5.10
C HIS A 624 8.84 32.92 5.17
N CYS A 625 9.80 32.87 4.24
CA CYS A 625 11.02 33.67 4.30
C CYS A 625 11.27 34.56 3.07
N SER A 626 10.38 34.58 2.07
CA SER A 626 10.56 35.39 0.85
C SER A 626 10.10 36.84 1.01
N SER A 627 9.03 37.09 1.76
CA SER A 627 8.50 38.44 1.96
C SER A 627 8.02 38.66 3.40
N PRO A 628 8.12 39.89 3.93
CA PRO A 628 7.52 40.24 5.22
C PRO A 628 6.00 40.07 5.21
N THR A 629 5.46 39.51 6.29
CA THR A 629 4.01 39.49 6.56
C THR A 629 3.59 40.85 7.10
N ARG A 630 2.68 41.54 6.41
CA ARG A 630 2.09 42.78 6.93
C ARG A 630 1.18 42.46 8.12
N LEU A 631 1.38 43.16 9.23
CA LEU A 631 0.54 43.06 10.42
C LEU A 631 -0.49 44.20 10.44
N PRO A 632 -1.66 44.00 11.08
CA PRO A 632 -2.60 45.08 11.33
C PRO A 632 -1.95 46.19 12.17
N GLY A 633 -2.36 47.43 11.94
CA GLY A 633 -1.83 48.61 12.63
C GLY A 633 -2.70 49.84 12.36
N PRO A 634 -2.46 50.94 13.09
CA PRO A 634 -3.14 52.20 12.86
C PRO A 634 -2.78 52.79 11.48
N VAL A 635 -3.64 53.67 10.98
CA VAL A 635 -3.33 54.50 9.80
C VAL A 635 -2.06 55.32 10.07
N GLY A 636 -1.18 55.42 9.07
CA GLY A 636 0.11 56.10 9.22
C GLY A 636 1.20 55.24 9.88
N GLU A 637 0.99 53.94 10.03
CA GLU A 637 2.00 52.98 10.49
C GLU A 637 2.03 51.74 9.60
N LEU A 638 3.24 51.27 9.27
CA LEU A 638 3.48 50.00 8.59
C LEU A 638 4.20 49.04 9.54
N ASN A 639 3.49 47.99 9.95
CA ASN A 639 4.03 46.90 10.75
C ASN A 639 4.27 45.67 9.86
N THR A 640 5.49 45.12 9.89
CA THR A 640 5.84 43.91 9.14
C THR A 640 6.58 42.92 10.02
N LEU A 641 6.21 41.64 9.94
CA LEU A 641 6.89 40.51 10.58
C LEU A 641 7.71 39.73 9.55
N THR A 642 8.94 39.37 9.89
CA THR A 642 9.81 38.53 9.06
C THR A 642 10.39 37.39 9.87
N LEU A 643 10.64 36.25 9.22
CA LEU A 643 11.48 35.19 9.76
C LEU A 643 12.89 35.33 9.20
N ARG A 644 13.88 35.32 10.10
CA ARG A 644 15.31 35.40 9.78
C ARG A 644 16.05 34.21 10.38
N GLY A 645 17.22 33.88 9.85
CA GLY A 645 18.09 32.88 10.46
C GLY A 645 18.49 33.28 11.88
N ARG A 646 18.71 32.29 12.75
CA ARG A 646 19.19 32.50 14.13
C ARG A 646 20.70 32.71 14.20
N GLY A 647 21.47 32.07 13.31
CA GLY A 647 22.93 32.09 13.32
C GLY A 647 23.52 30.77 12.84
N VAL A 648 24.50 30.23 13.57
CA VAL A 648 25.09 28.92 13.30
C VAL A 648 24.29 27.80 13.96
N PHE A 649 23.81 26.84 13.16
CA PHE A 649 23.16 25.63 13.66
C PHE A 649 24.11 24.44 13.69
N ALA A 650 24.12 23.71 14.81
CA ALA A 650 24.76 22.40 14.88
C ALA A 650 23.74 21.32 14.49
N CYS A 651 23.98 20.60 13.40
CA CYS A 651 23.15 19.49 12.95
C CYS A 651 23.85 18.17 13.26
N ILE A 652 23.30 17.36 14.17
CA ILE A 652 23.88 16.09 14.64
C ILE A 652 22.92 14.95 14.27
N SER A 653 23.36 14.10 13.35
CA SER A 653 22.50 13.08 12.73
C SER A 653 22.90 11.64 13.11
N PRO A 654 21.96 10.68 13.05
CA PRO A 654 22.20 9.28 13.39
C PRO A 654 22.73 8.48 12.19
N TRP A 655 23.18 7.26 12.45
CA TRP A 655 23.69 6.32 11.43
C TRP A 655 22.59 5.56 10.69
N ASN A 656 21.36 5.51 11.22
CA ASN A 656 20.33 4.62 10.71
C ASN A 656 19.52 5.22 9.53
N PHE A 657 19.54 6.54 9.39
CA PHE A 657 19.14 7.28 8.18
C PHE A 657 20.23 8.30 7.86
N PRO A 658 21.40 7.80 7.40
CA PRO A 658 22.61 8.61 7.27
C PRO A 658 22.50 9.67 6.17
N LEU A 659 21.57 9.52 5.23
CA LEU A 659 21.30 10.50 4.18
C LEU A 659 20.06 11.33 4.49
N ALA A 660 18.91 10.70 4.75
CA ALA A 660 17.63 11.39 4.82
C ALA A 660 17.53 12.32 6.05
N ILE A 661 17.82 11.82 7.25
CA ILE A 661 17.74 12.64 8.47
C ILE A 661 18.85 13.69 8.49
N PHE A 662 20.06 13.33 8.04
CA PHE A 662 21.16 14.28 7.86
C PHE A 662 20.73 15.44 6.96
N THR A 663 20.21 15.12 5.77
CA THR A 663 19.77 16.12 4.79
C THR A 663 18.58 16.92 5.31
N GLY A 664 17.61 16.29 5.97
CA GLY A 664 16.44 16.98 6.53
C GLY A 664 16.79 18.03 7.57
N GLN A 665 17.68 17.71 8.52
CA GLN A 665 18.15 18.67 9.53
C GLN A 665 18.92 19.83 8.88
N VAL A 666 19.86 19.50 7.97
CA VAL A 666 20.70 20.49 7.28
C VAL A 666 19.84 21.41 6.40
N ALA A 667 18.94 20.84 5.60
CA ALA A 667 18.06 21.56 4.71
C ALA A 667 17.11 22.50 5.46
N ALA A 668 16.53 22.06 6.59
CA ALA A 668 15.67 22.92 7.40
C ALA A 668 16.42 24.14 7.97
N ALA A 669 17.64 23.92 8.49
CA ALA A 669 18.47 25.01 9.03
C ALA A 669 18.89 26.00 7.92
N LEU A 670 19.36 25.48 6.79
CA LEU A 670 19.71 26.28 5.61
C LEU A 670 18.51 27.06 5.08
N ALA A 671 17.36 26.42 4.90
CA ALA A 671 16.11 27.03 4.43
C ALA A 671 15.69 28.23 5.30
N ALA A 672 15.80 28.10 6.62
CA ALA A 672 15.49 29.17 7.57
C ALA A 672 16.51 30.33 7.59
N GLY A 673 17.64 30.21 6.88
CA GLY A 673 18.67 31.26 6.78
C GLY A 673 19.86 31.08 7.71
N ASN A 674 20.05 29.90 8.30
CA ASN A 674 21.19 29.61 9.18
C ASN A 674 22.37 29.06 8.38
N THR A 675 23.59 29.34 8.84
CA THR A 675 24.77 28.54 8.46
C THR A 675 24.82 27.28 9.31
N VAL A 676 25.45 26.23 8.81
CA VAL A 676 25.37 24.90 9.40
C VAL A 676 26.75 24.31 9.62
N VAL A 677 26.93 23.71 10.79
CA VAL A 677 28.04 22.80 11.09
C VAL A 677 27.43 21.43 11.35
N ALA A 678 27.62 20.50 10.42
CA ALA A 678 27.00 19.20 10.41
C ALA A 678 27.96 18.12 10.93
N LYS A 679 27.54 17.38 11.96
CA LYS A 679 28.27 16.27 12.56
C LYS A 679 27.49 14.98 12.31
N PRO A 680 27.91 14.11 11.37
CA PRO A 680 27.26 12.83 11.15
C PRO A 680 27.64 11.80 12.21
N ALA A 681 26.92 10.70 12.29
CA ALA A 681 27.34 9.53 13.07
C ALA A 681 28.69 8.99 12.56
N GLU A 682 29.50 8.44 13.47
CA GLU A 682 30.85 7.95 13.14
C GLU A 682 30.85 6.69 12.28
N GLN A 683 29.74 5.95 12.28
CA GLN A 683 29.52 4.78 11.44
C GLN A 683 29.27 5.13 9.97
N THR A 684 28.75 6.33 9.68
CA THR A 684 28.29 6.70 8.33
C THR A 684 28.82 8.06 7.81
N PRO A 685 30.14 8.34 7.89
CA PRO A 685 30.69 9.63 7.49
C PRO A 685 30.77 9.82 5.97
N ARG A 686 30.88 8.75 5.17
CA ARG A 686 31.01 8.87 3.70
C ARG A 686 29.70 9.31 3.06
N MET A 687 28.58 8.78 3.54
CA MET A 687 27.25 9.23 3.10
C MET A 687 27.07 10.74 3.32
N ALA A 688 27.43 11.23 4.51
CA ALA A 688 27.33 12.65 4.82
C ALA A 688 28.30 13.49 3.99
N ALA A 689 29.53 13.01 3.75
CA ALA A 689 30.49 13.66 2.86
C ALA A 689 29.96 13.80 1.44
N GLU A 690 29.30 12.77 0.91
CA GLU A 690 28.71 12.81 -0.42
C GLU A 690 27.51 13.77 -0.48
N ALA A 691 26.64 13.76 0.53
CA ALA A 691 25.53 14.71 0.62
C ALA A 691 26.03 16.17 0.65
N VAL A 692 27.07 16.47 1.44
CA VAL A 692 27.67 17.80 1.51
C VAL A 692 28.34 18.20 0.20
N ARG A 693 29.04 17.27 -0.47
CA ARG A 693 29.62 17.50 -1.80
C ARG A 693 28.54 17.91 -2.81
N LEU A 694 27.41 17.20 -2.83
CA LEU A 694 26.28 17.49 -3.72
C LEU A 694 25.60 18.83 -3.37
N LEU A 695 25.45 19.15 -2.07
CA LEU A 695 24.94 20.45 -1.61
C LEU A 695 25.84 21.61 -2.04
N HIS A 696 27.17 21.44 -1.95
CA HIS A 696 28.11 22.43 -2.48
C HIS A 696 28.05 22.54 -4.00
N GLN A 697 27.93 21.42 -4.70
CA GLN A 697 27.75 21.40 -6.15
C GLN A 697 26.46 22.11 -6.59
N ALA A 698 25.42 22.09 -5.75
CA ALA A 698 24.19 22.86 -5.98
C ALA A 698 24.36 24.38 -5.80
N GLY A 699 25.49 24.82 -5.26
CA GLY A 699 25.81 26.24 -5.03
C GLY A 699 25.75 26.69 -3.57
N ILE A 700 25.54 25.79 -2.60
CA ILE A 700 25.66 26.15 -1.18
C ILE A 700 27.14 26.41 -0.85
N PRO A 701 27.54 27.61 -0.39
CA PRO A 701 28.95 27.92 -0.19
C PRO A 701 29.62 27.02 0.87
N PRO A 702 30.91 26.65 0.69
CA PRO A 702 31.69 25.94 1.71
C PRO A 702 31.71 26.63 3.08
N ASP A 703 31.75 27.96 3.10
CA ASP A 703 31.71 28.71 4.36
C ASP A 703 30.35 28.70 5.06
N VAL A 704 29.27 28.30 4.35
CA VAL A 704 27.89 28.22 4.86
C VAL A 704 27.58 26.84 5.45
N LEU A 705 28.14 25.77 4.88
CA LEU A 705 27.90 24.39 5.30
C LEU A 705 29.23 23.67 5.54
N HIS A 706 29.51 23.35 6.79
CA HIS A 706 30.72 22.62 7.20
C HIS A 706 30.37 21.19 7.59
N LEU A 707 31.20 20.23 7.18
CA LEU A 707 31.11 18.85 7.65
C LEU A 707 32.20 18.59 8.69
N LEU A 708 31.81 18.05 9.85
CA LEU A 708 32.72 17.65 10.93
C LEU A 708 32.52 16.18 11.29
N PRO A 709 33.13 15.24 10.54
CA PRO A 709 33.19 13.84 10.95
C PRO A 709 33.93 13.70 12.28
N GLY A 710 33.53 12.74 13.10
CA GLY A 710 34.20 12.46 14.37
C GLY A 710 33.30 11.78 15.40
N GLY A 711 33.86 11.49 16.56
CA GLY A 711 33.14 10.82 17.65
C GLY A 711 32.38 11.77 18.58
N PRO A 712 31.97 11.30 19.78
CA PRO A 712 31.29 12.10 20.78
C PRO A 712 32.05 13.37 21.21
N ALA A 713 33.39 13.33 21.24
CA ALA A 713 34.21 14.49 21.62
C ALA A 713 34.07 15.66 20.63
N THR A 714 34.01 15.39 19.32
CA THR A 714 33.78 16.40 18.29
C THR A 714 32.41 17.05 18.45
N GLY A 715 31.37 16.23 18.66
CA GLY A 715 30.02 16.73 18.94
C GLY A 715 29.97 17.57 20.22
N ALA A 716 30.65 17.12 21.27
CA ALA A 716 30.76 17.84 22.53
C ALA A 716 31.44 19.21 22.35
N ALA A 717 32.58 19.28 21.65
CA ALA A 717 33.28 20.53 21.38
C ALA A 717 32.41 21.50 20.57
N LEU A 718 31.70 21.00 19.55
CA LEU A 718 30.77 21.78 18.74
C LEU A 718 29.64 22.37 19.62
N ILE A 719 29.00 21.54 20.44
CA ILE A 719 27.91 21.98 21.30
C ILE A 719 28.37 22.99 22.35
N ASP A 720 29.61 22.96 22.83
CA ASP A 720 30.11 23.93 23.82
C ASP A 720 30.46 25.29 23.21
N HIS A 721 30.66 25.35 21.88
CA HIS A 721 31.09 26.58 21.23
C HIS A 721 30.07 27.73 21.45
N PRO A 722 30.51 28.96 21.81
CA PRO A 722 29.61 30.05 22.21
C PRO A 722 28.79 30.61 21.04
N ALA A 723 29.23 30.39 19.80
CA ALA A 723 28.54 30.91 18.61
C ALA A 723 27.38 30.04 18.10
N ILE A 724 27.16 28.85 18.67
CA ILE A 724 26.03 27.99 18.28
C ILE A 724 24.73 28.67 18.70
N ALA A 725 23.87 28.96 17.72
CA ALA A 725 22.59 29.63 17.86
C ALA A 725 21.39 28.66 17.90
N GLY A 726 21.65 27.36 17.73
CA GLY A 726 20.64 26.30 17.79
C GLY A 726 21.24 24.92 17.52
N VAL A 727 20.55 23.88 17.95
CA VAL A 727 20.96 22.48 17.77
C VAL A 727 19.79 21.67 17.24
N ALA A 728 20.02 20.96 16.13
CA ALA A 728 19.16 19.90 15.65
C ALA A 728 19.87 18.56 15.89
N PHE A 729 19.27 17.70 16.70
CA PHE A 729 19.84 16.42 17.11
C PHE A 729 18.84 15.31 16.82
N THR A 730 19.33 14.20 16.27
CA THR A 730 18.57 12.95 16.23
C THR A 730 19.47 11.80 16.66
N GLY A 731 19.02 11.03 17.65
CA GLY A 731 19.81 9.95 18.26
C GLY A 731 19.23 9.46 19.58
N SER A 732 20.06 8.97 20.51
CA SER A 732 19.56 8.40 21.77
C SER A 732 19.03 9.46 22.74
N THR A 733 18.06 9.07 23.57
CA THR A 733 17.48 9.93 24.61
C THR A 733 18.53 10.36 25.64
N GLU A 734 19.50 9.51 25.95
CA GLU A 734 20.62 9.80 26.84
C GLU A 734 21.51 10.92 26.30
N THR A 735 21.84 10.86 25.01
CA THR A 735 22.67 11.87 24.33
C THR A 735 21.92 13.20 24.24
N ALA A 736 20.63 13.19 23.90
CA ALA A 736 19.80 14.40 23.89
C ALA A 736 19.79 15.11 25.26
N ARG A 737 19.64 14.36 26.36
CA ARG A 737 19.71 14.91 27.72
C ARG A 737 21.10 15.48 28.04
N ALA A 738 22.17 14.83 27.59
CA ALA A 738 23.53 15.34 27.76
C ALA A 738 23.73 16.67 27.01
N ILE A 739 23.29 16.75 25.75
CA ILE A 739 23.32 18.00 24.95
C ILE A 739 22.51 19.10 25.66
N HIS A 740 21.30 18.79 26.11
CA HIS A 740 20.44 19.76 26.80
C HIS A 740 21.10 20.35 28.05
N ARG A 741 21.72 19.52 28.90
CA ARG A 741 22.45 19.99 30.10
C ARG A 741 23.62 20.88 29.75
N ARG A 742 24.36 20.57 28.68
CA ARG A 742 25.52 21.37 28.23
C ARG A 742 25.08 22.71 27.69
N LEU A 743 24.01 22.75 26.90
CA LEU A 743 23.41 24.02 26.44
C LEU A 743 22.91 24.86 27.62
N ALA A 744 22.23 24.24 28.59
CA ALA A 744 21.71 24.93 29.77
C ALA A 744 22.80 25.44 30.74
N ALA A 745 24.01 24.89 30.67
CA ALA A 745 25.14 25.30 31.49
C ALA A 745 25.88 26.53 30.93
N LYS A 746 25.54 27.00 29.72
CA LYS A 746 26.16 28.19 29.11
C LYS A 746 25.58 29.47 29.72
N ASP A 747 26.43 30.50 29.87
CA ASP A 747 26.01 31.85 30.31
C ASP A 747 25.43 32.70 29.17
N GLY A 748 25.48 32.21 27.93
CA GLY A 748 25.00 32.91 26.73
C GLY A 748 23.48 32.79 26.51
N PRO A 749 22.98 33.14 25.30
CA PRO A 749 21.57 33.00 24.96
C PRO A 749 21.06 31.56 25.15
N ILE A 750 19.81 31.42 25.60
CA ILE A 750 19.12 30.12 25.62
C ILE A 750 18.75 29.75 24.19
N VAL A 751 19.50 28.82 23.61
CA VAL A 751 19.30 28.40 22.22
C VAL A 751 18.31 27.25 22.08
N PRO A 752 17.58 27.14 20.96
CA PRO A 752 16.70 26.01 20.70
C PRO A 752 17.48 24.71 20.57
N LEU A 753 16.96 23.66 21.21
CA LEU A 753 17.29 22.27 20.94
C LEU A 753 16.07 21.60 20.31
N ILE A 754 16.24 21.07 19.11
CA ILE A 754 15.31 20.15 18.46
C ILE A 754 15.93 18.77 18.63
N ALA A 755 15.36 17.93 19.47
CA ALA A 755 15.86 16.59 19.73
C ALA A 755 14.79 15.55 19.41
N GLU A 756 15.03 14.77 18.37
CA GLU A 756 14.20 13.60 18.01
C GLU A 756 14.92 12.33 18.48
N THR A 757 14.24 11.49 19.25
CA THR A 757 14.88 10.37 19.97
C THR A 757 14.15 9.05 19.75
N GLY A 758 14.50 8.02 20.52
CA GLY A 758 14.00 6.66 20.38
C GLY A 758 12.54 6.46 20.79
N GLY A 759 12.06 5.21 20.67
CA GLY A 759 10.69 4.84 21.05
C GLY A 759 10.52 3.36 21.39
N ILE A 760 9.69 3.08 22.40
CA ILE A 760 9.12 1.73 22.61
C ILE A 760 7.78 1.68 21.88
N ASN A 761 7.86 1.55 20.55
CA ASN A 761 6.68 1.65 19.70
C ASN A 761 5.80 0.40 19.81
N ALA A 762 4.50 0.62 19.85
CA ALA A 762 3.52 -0.44 20.02
C ALA A 762 2.62 -0.62 18.79
N MET A 763 2.10 -1.82 18.58
CA MET A 763 0.98 -2.08 17.69
C MET A 763 -0.13 -2.74 18.50
N ILE A 764 -1.35 -2.20 18.42
CA ILE A 764 -2.53 -2.75 19.10
C ILE A 764 -3.42 -3.41 18.05
N VAL A 765 -3.68 -4.70 18.21
CA VAL A 765 -4.45 -5.53 17.28
C VAL A 765 -5.61 -6.16 18.04
N ASP A 766 -6.84 -5.93 17.57
CA ASP A 766 -8.03 -6.62 18.05
C ASP A 766 -8.41 -7.82 17.16
N SER A 767 -9.43 -8.58 17.55
CA SER A 767 -9.88 -9.77 16.82
C SER A 767 -10.66 -9.48 15.53
N SER A 768 -10.97 -8.21 15.23
CA SER A 768 -11.62 -7.80 13.97
C SER A 768 -10.64 -7.64 12.81
N ALA A 769 -9.34 -7.53 13.11
CA ALA A 769 -8.30 -7.31 12.12
C ALA A 769 -8.07 -8.51 11.19
N LEU A 770 -7.69 -8.22 9.94
CA LEU A 770 -7.34 -9.23 8.94
C LEU A 770 -5.95 -9.81 9.22
N THR A 771 -5.88 -11.10 9.57
CA THR A 771 -4.64 -11.77 10.01
C THR A 771 -3.49 -11.65 9.00
N GLU A 772 -3.75 -11.89 7.72
CA GLU A 772 -2.74 -11.87 6.65
C GLU A 772 -2.13 -10.48 6.43
N GLN A 773 -2.93 -9.44 6.64
CA GLN A 773 -2.48 -8.05 6.57
C GLN A 773 -1.64 -7.71 7.80
N VAL A 774 -2.14 -8.03 9.00
CA VAL A 774 -1.43 -7.77 10.26
C VAL A 774 -0.06 -8.44 10.26
N VAL A 775 0.05 -9.69 9.79
CA VAL A 775 1.35 -10.38 9.69
C VAL A 775 2.30 -9.64 8.77
N GLY A 776 1.86 -9.22 7.57
CA GLY A 776 2.68 -8.43 6.66
C GLY A 776 3.17 -7.12 7.30
N ASP A 777 2.26 -6.40 7.95
CA ASP A 777 2.57 -5.12 8.61
C ASP A 777 3.46 -5.29 9.85
N ILE A 778 3.37 -6.42 10.58
CA ILE A 778 4.30 -6.78 11.65
C ILE A 778 5.70 -7.04 11.09
N ILE A 779 5.82 -7.85 10.03
CA ILE A 779 7.11 -8.18 9.40
C ILE A 779 7.82 -6.90 8.95
N ASP A 780 7.09 -6.04 8.23
CA ASP A 780 7.61 -4.75 7.78
C ASP A 780 7.98 -3.85 8.94
N SER A 781 7.11 -3.71 9.95
CA SER A 781 7.33 -2.74 11.03
C SER A 781 8.42 -3.18 12.02
N ALA A 782 8.55 -4.47 12.30
CA ALA A 782 9.45 -4.97 13.34
C ALA A 782 10.85 -5.32 12.81
N PHE A 783 10.93 -5.86 11.58
CA PHE A 783 12.17 -6.50 11.11
C PHE A 783 12.85 -5.76 9.96
N ARG A 784 12.11 -5.03 9.11
CA ARG A 784 12.70 -4.28 7.99
C ARG A 784 13.84 -3.36 8.46
N SER A 785 14.90 -3.26 7.65
CA SER A 785 16.16 -2.59 8.01
C SER A 785 16.82 -3.15 9.27
N ALA A 786 16.69 -4.46 9.51
CA ALA A 786 17.08 -5.12 10.75
C ALA A 786 16.48 -4.46 12.01
N GLY A 787 15.25 -3.92 11.92
CA GLY A 787 14.61 -3.21 13.03
C GLY A 787 15.32 -1.92 13.46
N GLN A 788 16.27 -1.41 12.66
CA GLN A 788 17.07 -0.22 12.97
C GLN A 788 16.37 1.08 12.55
N ARG A 789 15.06 1.16 12.78
CA ARG A 789 14.25 2.38 12.58
C ARG A 789 13.76 2.85 13.93
N CYS A 790 13.79 4.16 14.19
CA CYS A 790 13.17 4.72 15.39
C CYS A 790 11.66 4.45 15.43
N SER A 791 11.02 4.28 14.26
CA SER A 791 9.61 3.92 14.11
C SER A 791 9.33 2.40 14.15
N ALA A 792 10.33 1.54 14.34
CA ALA A 792 10.13 0.10 14.26
C ALA A 792 9.24 -0.41 15.40
N LEU A 793 8.36 -1.36 15.10
CA LEU A 793 7.50 -2.03 16.06
C LEU A 793 8.36 -2.79 17.09
N ARG A 794 8.20 -2.45 18.37
CA ARG A 794 8.90 -3.10 19.49
C ARG A 794 7.99 -4.06 20.24
N VAL A 795 6.72 -3.67 20.44
CA VAL A 795 5.75 -4.42 21.24
C VAL A 795 4.42 -4.58 20.50
N LEU A 796 4.06 -5.80 20.16
CA LEU A 796 2.74 -6.16 19.67
C LEU A 796 1.83 -6.47 20.86
N PHE A 797 0.78 -5.67 21.04
CA PHE A 797 -0.35 -5.98 21.89
C PHE A 797 -1.46 -6.59 21.04
N ILE A 798 -1.76 -7.87 21.24
CA ILE A 798 -2.74 -8.58 20.42
C ILE A 798 -3.82 -9.24 21.28
N GLN A 799 -5.08 -9.10 20.88
CA GLN A 799 -6.17 -9.75 21.60
C GLN A 799 -5.99 -11.28 21.57
N ARG A 800 -6.24 -11.96 22.70
CA ARG A 800 -5.94 -13.39 22.88
C ARG A 800 -6.54 -14.26 21.78
N GLU A 801 -7.76 -13.98 21.35
CA GLU A 801 -8.45 -14.75 20.33
C GLU A 801 -7.86 -14.55 18.92
N ALA A 802 -7.36 -13.34 18.63
CA ALA A 802 -6.64 -13.05 17.39
C ALA A 802 -5.26 -13.73 17.38
N TRP A 803 -4.59 -13.78 18.53
CA TRP A 803 -3.26 -14.35 18.68
C TRP A 803 -3.21 -15.83 18.31
N ILE A 804 -4.23 -16.61 18.67
CA ILE A 804 -4.31 -18.05 18.36
C ILE A 804 -4.20 -18.32 16.86
N LYS A 805 -4.87 -17.50 16.02
CA LYS A 805 -4.82 -17.63 14.57
C LYS A 805 -3.54 -17.04 13.97
N LEU A 806 -3.05 -15.94 14.55
CA LEU A 806 -1.91 -15.19 14.01
C LEU A 806 -0.56 -15.85 14.29
N GLU A 807 -0.38 -16.46 15.46
CA GLU A 807 0.89 -17.04 15.90
C GLU A 807 1.56 -17.97 14.85
N PRO A 808 0.90 -19.03 14.33
CA PRO A 808 1.53 -19.92 13.37
C PRO A 808 1.85 -19.23 12.03
N MET A 809 1.04 -18.26 11.62
CA MET A 809 1.27 -17.50 10.39
C MET A 809 2.46 -16.55 10.54
N LEU A 810 2.59 -15.88 11.68
CA LEU A 810 3.74 -15.03 12.00
C LEU A 810 5.02 -15.86 12.05
N ALA A 811 5.00 -17.01 12.73
CA ALA A 811 6.17 -17.89 12.82
C ALA A 811 6.63 -18.36 11.44
N GLY A 812 5.69 -18.84 10.62
CA GLY A 812 6.00 -19.23 9.24
C GLY A 812 6.50 -18.06 8.39
N ALA A 813 5.90 -16.87 8.50
CA ALA A 813 6.35 -15.71 7.73
C ALA A 813 7.78 -15.26 8.13
N VAL A 814 8.15 -15.38 9.41
CA VAL A 814 9.52 -15.12 9.89
C VAL A 814 10.51 -16.14 9.31
N ASP A 815 10.11 -17.41 9.15
CA ASP A 815 10.94 -18.45 8.54
C ASP A 815 11.23 -18.20 7.05
N GLU A 816 10.37 -17.43 6.38
CA GLU A 816 10.54 -17.07 4.96
C GLU A 816 11.49 -15.89 4.73
N LEU A 817 11.97 -15.22 5.79
CA LEU A 817 12.88 -14.07 5.68
C LEU A 817 14.30 -14.50 5.30
N THR A 818 14.86 -13.80 4.32
CA THR A 818 16.26 -13.95 3.92
C THR A 818 17.13 -12.93 4.64
N VAL A 819 18.00 -13.41 5.52
CA VAL A 819 18.99 -12.60 6.25
C VAL A 819 20.35 -12.74 5.57
N GLY A 820 20.98 -11.63 5.17
CA GLY A 820 22.22 -11.74 4.41
C GLY A 820 22.81 -10.43 3.90
N ASP A 821 23.50 -10.53 2.76
CA ASP A 821 24.16 -9.40 2.11
C ASP A 821 23.12 -8.40 1.57
N PRO A 822 23.09 -7.16 2.08
CA PRO A 822 22.08 -6.18 1.72
C PRO A 822 22.17 -5.71 0.27
N GLY A 823 23.29 -5.97 -0.42
CA GLY A 823 23.43 -5.70 -1.85
C GLY A 823 22.59 -6.62 -2.73
N ARG A 824 22.18 -7.79 -2.24
CA ARG A 824 21.35 -8.74 -2.99
C ARG A 824 19.88 -8.35 -2.90
N LEU A 825 19.20 -8.30 -4.05
CA LEU A 825 17.77 -7.99 -4.11
C LEU A 825 16.90 -8.96 -3.29
N ALA A 826 17.31 -10.23 -3.20
CA ALA A 826 16.62 -11.27 -2.42
C ALA A 826 16.81 -11.14 -0.90
N THR A 827 17.66 -10.23 -0.41
CA THR A 827 17.88 -10.05 1.02
C THR A 827 16.80 -9.14 1.60
N ASP A 828 16.08 -9.65 2.60
CA ASP A 828 15.05 -8.90 3.33
C ASP A 828 15.67 -8.13 4.50
N ILE A 829 16.64 -8.75 5.16
CA ILE A 829 17.24 -8.28 6.41
C ILE A 829 18.76 -8.22 6.24
N GLY A 830 19.31 -7.01 6.24
CA GLY A 830 20.75 -6.75 6.25
C GLY A 830 21.39 -6.88 7.64
N PRO A 831 22.66 -6.48 7.78
CA PRO A 831 23.36 -6.48 9.06
C PRO A 831 22.87 -5.36 10.00
N VAL A 832 23.17 -5.53 11.28
CA VAL A 832 23.18 -4.40 12.23
C VAL A 832 24.44 -3.57 12.04
N ILE A 833 24.40 -2.31 12.48
CA ILE A 833 25.42 -1.32 12.08
C ILE A 833 26.85 -1.65 12.53
N ASP A 834 27.01 -2.18 13.75
CA ASP A 834 28.32 -2.45 14.34
C ASP A 834 28.28 -3.59 15.38
N ALA A 835 29.46 -3.95 15.89
CA ALA A 835 29.63 -5.04 16.85
C ALA A 835 29.01 -4.73 18.23
N GLU A 836 28.93 -3.46 18.62
CA GLU A 836 28.31 -3.06 19.88
C GLU A 836 26.80 -3.27 19.83
N ALA A 837 26.16 -2.84 18.73
CA ALA A 837 24.75 -3.09 18.46
C ALA A 837 24.44 -4.60 18.45
N LEU A 838 25.26 -5.40 17.76
CA LEU A 838 25.11 -6.86 17.74
C LEU A 838 25.19 -7.45 19.16
N ALA A 839 26.22 -7.10 19.93
CA ALA A 839 26.42 -7.61 21.29
C ALA A 839 25.26 -7.24 22.22
N ALA A 840 24.71 -6.02 22.10
CA ALA A 840 23.56 -5.57 22.86
C ALA A 840 22.31 -6.40 22.53
N LEU A 841 22.05 -6.67 21.24
CA LEU A 841 20.93 -7.48 20.79
C LEU A 841 21.04 -8.94 21.24
N GLU A 842 22.22 -9.54 21.12
CA GLU A 842 22.45 -10.89 21.61
C GLU A 842 22.28 -11.01 23.13
N SER A 843 22.76 -10.00 23.88
CA SER A 843 22.60 -9.96 25.34
C SER A 843 21.13 -9.91 25.73
N HIS A 844 20.35 -9.07 25.05
CA HIS A 844 18.90 -8.98 25.27
C HIS A 844 18.19 -10.28 24.88
N ALA A 845 18.53 -10.89 23.76
CA ALA A 845 17.95 -12.16 23.32
C ALA A 845 18.24 -13.30 24.31
N ARG A 846 19.49 -13.43 24.80
CA ARG A 846 19.86 -14.41 25.85
C ARG A 846 19.06 -14.22 27.14
N ARG A 847 18.65 -12.99 27.45
CA ARG A 847 17.78 -12.71 28.59
C ARG A 847 16.35 -13.15 28.31
N LEU A 848 15.81 -12.83 27.13
CA LEU A 848 14.47 -13.25 26.71
C LEU A 848 14.33 -14.77 26.62
N ASP A 849 15.38 -15.48 26.20
CA ASP A 849 15.41 -16.95 26.20
C ASP A 849 15.17 -17.56 27.60
N ARG A 850 15.41 -16.79 28.68
CA ARG A 850 15.16 -17.22 30.07
C ARG A 850 13.81 -16.77 30.63
N CYS A 851 13.23 -15.68 30.14
CA CYS A 851 12.06 -15.05 30.76
C CYS A 851 10.84 -14.88 29.83
N GLY A 852 10.98 -15.19 28.54
CA GLY A 852 9.90 -15.18 27.55
C GLY A 852 9.84 -16.50 26.78
N ARG A 853 8.83 -16.64 25.93
CA ARG A 853 8.67 -17.78 25.03
C ARG A 853 9.07 -17.36 23.63
N LEU A 854 10.09 -18.01 23.06
CA LEU A 854 10.45 -17.80 21.66
C LEU A 854 9.29 -18.30 20.77
N VAL A 855 8.70 -17.40 20.00
CA VAL A 855 7.64 -17.70 19.02
C VAL A 855 8.26 -18.07 17.69
N ALA A 856 9.22 -17.27 17.24
CA ALA A 856 9.83 -17.42 15.92
C ALA A 856 11.25 -16.87 15.89
N ARG A 857 12.09 -17.48 15.04
CA ARG A 857 13.45 -17.01 14.76
C ARG A 857 13.77 -17.30 13.30
N ALA A 858 14.07 -16.26 12.54
CA ALA A 858 14.47 -16.41 11.14
C ALA A 858 15.79 -17.20 11.03
N ARG A 859 15.96 -17.88 9.89
CA ARG A 859 17.23 -18.56 9.57
C ARG A 859 18.31 -17.53 9.26
N CYS A 860 19.51 -17.77 9.76
CA CYS A 860 20.66 -16.92 9.53
C CYS A 860 21.92 -17.80 9.57
N ASP A 861 22.43 -18.14 8.38
CA ASP A 861 23.59 -19.01 8.21
C ASP A 861 24.89 -18.22 8.02
N GLY A 862 24.80 -16.88 7.99
CA GLY A 862 25.95 -15.98 7.84
C GLY A 862 26.59 -15.56 9.16
N GLY A 863 27.88 -15.23 9.12
CA GLY A 863 28.61 -14.60 10.22
C GLY A 863 28.68 -13.07 10.10
N GLY A 864 29.52 -12.43 10.92
CA GLY A 864 29.73 -10.98 10.90
C GLY A 864 28.69 -10.24 11.73
N LEU A 865 28.15 -9.14 11.18
CA LEU A 865 27.19 -8.25 11.86
C LEU A 865 25.72 -8.64 11.63
N LEU A 866 25.45 -9.87 11.19
CA LEU A 866 24.08 -10.33 10.96
C LEU A 866 23.43 -10.76 12.28
N PHE A 867 22.20 -10.31 12.52
CA PHE A 867 21.38 -10.77 13.63
C PHE A 867 20.06 -11.34 13.09
N ALA A 868 19.77 -12.60 13.40
CA ALA A 868 18.52 -13.25 13.00
C ALA A 868 17.31 -12.57 13.67
N PRO A 869 16.31 -12.09 12.91
CA PRO A 869 15.02 -11.65 13.47
C PRO A 869 14.41 -12.65 14.46
N ARG A 870 13.86 -12.15 15.57
CA ARG A 870 13.23 -12.99 16.62
C ARG A 870 11.94 -12.36 17.13
N ALA A 871 10.97 -13.20 17.45
CA ALA A 871 9.73 -12.82 18.12
C ALA A 871 9.58 -13.58 19.44
N TYR A 872 9.29 -12.88 20.53
CA TYR A 872 9.11 -13.46 21.87
C TYR A 872 7.76 -13.07 22.47
N GLU A 873 6.98 -14.04 22.94
CA GLU A 873 5.85 -13.77 23.83
C GLU A 873 6.37 -13.53 25.25
N ILE A 874 5.98 -12.40 25.84
CA ILE A 874 6.33 -11.98 27.20
C ILE A 874 5.07 -11.66 28.00
N LYS A 875 5.17 -11.70 29.33
CA LYS A 875 4.00 -11.51 30.21
C LYS A 875 3.53 -10.05 30.30
N ASP A 876 4.48 -9.14 30.34
CA ASP A 876 4.25 -7.71 30.51
C ASP A 876 5.45 -6.92 29.96
N MET A 877 5.40 -5.59 30.03
CA MET A 877 6.46 -4.70 29.55
C MET A 877 7.60 -4.45 30.55
N VAL A 878 7.57 -5.03 31.76
CA VAL A 878 8.64 -4.84 32.77
C VAL A 878 10.04 -5.15 32.21
N PRO A 879 10.23 -6.13 31.32
CA PRO A 879 11.52 -6.36 30.67
C PRO A 879 12.05 -5.21 29.80
N LEU A 880 11.26 -4.16 29.51
CA LEU A 880 11.54 -3.12 28.51
C LEU A 880 11.72 -1.72 29.14
N GLU A 881 12.77 -1.54 29.93
CA GLU A 881 13.11 -0.24 30.55
C GLU A 881 13.72 0.77 29.56
N ARG A 882 14.25 0.29 28.43
CA ARG A 882 14.90 1.08 27.39
C ARG A 882 14.58 0.51 26.01
N GLU A 883 14.78 1.32 24.97
CA GLU A 883 14.68 0.84 23.59
C GLU A 883 15.76 -0.20 23.29
N ILE A 884 15.36 -1.26 22.58
CA ILE A 884 16.26 -2.26 22.00
C ILE A 884 16.24 -2.07 20.48
N PHE A 885 17.34 -1.56 19.94
CA PHE A 885 17.40 -1.07 18.56
C PHE A 885 17.82 -2.16 17.57
N GLY A 886 16.92 -3.09 17.28
CA GLY A 886 17.15 -4.18 16.33
C GLY A 886 15.92 -5.07 16.09
N PRO A 887 16.06 -6.20 15.38
CA PRO A 887 14.91 -6.94 14.86
C PRO A 887 14.41 -7.97 15.91
N ILE A 888 13.99 -7.47 17.07
CA ILE A 888 13.41 -8.25 18.16
C ILE A 888 12.00 -7.73 18.45
N LEU A 889 10.99 -8.56 18.14
CA LEU A 889 9.59 -8.29 18.43
C LEU A 889 9.19 -8.89 19.79
N HIS A 890 8.55 -8.09 20.63
CA HIS A 890 7.93 -8.54 21.87
C HIS A 890 6.42 -8.62 21.69
N ILE A 891 5.79 -9.67 22.20
CA ILE A 891 4.35 -9.93 22.01
C ILE A 891 3.70 -10.08 23.38
N ILE A 892 2.64 -9.33 23.62
CA ILE A 892 1.83 -9.38 24.83
C ILE A 892 0.39 -9.58 24.40
N ALA A 893 -0.18 -10.73 24.72
CA ALA A 893 -1.58 -10.99 24.43
C ALA A 893 -2.49 -10.50 25.57
N TRP A 894 -3.59 -9.84 25.20
CA TRP A 894 -4.54 -9.21 26.14
C TRP A 894 -5.98 -9.75 25.97
N GLU A 895 -6.77 -9.72 27.02
CA GLU A 895 -8.18 -10.15 27.01
C GLU A 895 -9.09 -9.04 26.48
N SER A 896 -10.19 -9.33 25.79
CA SER A 896 -11.09 -8.34 25.15
C SER A 896 -11.53 -7.13 26.03
N THR A 897 -11.61 -7.32 27.35
CA THR A 897 -11.94 -6.27 28.33
C THR A 897 -10.74 -5.42 28.79
N GLY A 898 -9.54 -5.72 28.31
CA GLY A 898 -8.26 -5.17 28.77
C GLY A 898 -7.72 -3.99 27.97
N LEU A 899 -8.43 -3.50 26.95
CA LEU A 899 -7.93 -2.45 26.04
C LEU A 899 -7.41 -1.19 26.77
N ASP A 900 -8.13 -0.71 27.79
CA ASP A 900 -7.71 0.47 28.56
C ASP A 900 -6.41 0.24 29.32
N ARG A 901 -6.17 -0.99 29.80
CA ARG A 901 -4.90 -1.35 30.44
C ARG A 901 -3.75 -1.37 29.43
N VAL A 902 -4.02 -1.79 28.20
CA VAL A 902 -3.03 -1.75 27.11
C VAL A 902 -2.66 -0.30 26.79
N ILE A 903 -3.65 0.58 26.62
CA ILE A 903 -3.43 2.02 26.39
C ILE A 903 -2.61 2.64 27.54
N ALA A 904 -2.98 2.32 28.79
CA ALA A 904 -2.25 2.79 29.96
C ALA A 904 -0.81 2.28 29.98
N ALA A 905 -0.57 1.01 29.62
CA ALA A 905 0.76 0.43 29.56
C ALA A 905 1.64 1.12 28.50
N VAL A 906 1.11 1.36 27.29
CA VAL A 906 1.81 2.12 26.23
C VAL A 906 2.24 3.50 26.73
N ASN A 907 1.30 4.25 27.33
CA ASN A 907 1.57 5.59 27.85
C ASN A 907 2.56 5.59 29.03
N ALA A 908 2.54 4.55 29.87
CA ALA A 908 3.40 4.45 31.04
C ALA A 908 4.89 4.32 30.71
N THR A 909 5.26 3.95 29.47
CA THR A 909 6.66 3.92 29.03
C THR A 909 7.31 5.30 29.01
N GLY A 910 6.50 6.38 28.95
CA GLY A 910 6.99 7.75 28.78
C GLY A 910 7.49 8.07 27.36
N PHE A 911 7.64 7.07 26.49
CA PHE A 911 7.88 7.25 25.06
C PHE A 911 6.56 7.52 24.32
N GLY A 912 6.67 8.02 23.10
CA GLY A 912 5.50 8.42 22.32
C GLY A 912 5.84 8.74 20.87
N LEU A 913 6.54 7.84 20.17
CA LEU A 913 6.96 8.05 18.78
C LEU A 913 5.95 7.51 17.76
N THR A 914 5.83 6.19 17.60
CA THR A 914 4.86 5.57 16.68
C THR A 914 3.94 4.54 17.35
N LEU A 915 2.71 4.46 16.86
CA LEU A 915 1.71 3.47 17.25
C LEU A 915 0.98 2.91 16.03
N GLY A 916 0.88 1.59 15.94
CA GLY A 916 0.02 0.90 14.98
C GLY A 916 -1.31 0.50 15.62
N ILE A 917 -2.41 0.62 14.87
CA ILE A 917 -3.74 0.15 15.27
C ILE A 917 -4.28 -0.72 14.14
N HIS A 918 -4.58 -1.99 14.43
CA HIS A 918 -5.32 -2.85 13.51
C HIS A 918 -6.68 -3.20 14.11
N SER A 919 -7.72 -2.66 13.48
CA SER A 919 -9.11 -2.84 13.85
C SER A 919 -10.01 -2.43 12.68
N ARG A 920 -11.19 -3.03 12.60
CA ARG A 920 -12.27 -2.62 11.67
C ARG A 920 -13.39 -1.84 12.37
N ILE A 921 -13.22 -1.56 13.66
CA ILE A 921 -14.21 -0.90 14.50
C ILE A 921 -13.76 0.55 14.73
N ASP A 922 -14.49 1.51 14.17
CA ASP A 922 -14.06 2.91 14.13
C ASP A 922 -14.06 3.53 15.53
N SER A 923 -15.02 3.16 16.38
CA SER A 923 -15.03 3.54 17.80
C SER A 923 -13.83 3.00 18.58
N VAL A 924 -13.33 1.79 18.29
CA VAL A 924 -12.12 1.26 18.92
C VAL A 924 -10.88 2.04 18.47
N ILE A 925 -10.76 2.30 17.16
CA ILE A 925 -9.67 3.10 16.59
C ILE A 925 -9.65 4.48 17.24
N ARG A 926 -10.81 5.16 17.29
CA ARG A 926 -10.96 6.48 17.89
C ARG A 926 -10.64 6.46 19.38
N HIS A 927 -11.17 5.48 20.11
CA HIS A 927 -10.93 5.33 21.56
C HIS A 927 -9.44 5.22 21.89
N ILE A 928 -8.70 4.42 21.12
CA ILE A 928 -7.24 4.31 21.24
C ILE A 928 -6.58 5.63 20.87
N ALA A 929 -6.84 6.15 19.66
CA ALA A 929 -6.16 7.33 19.11
C ALA A 929 -6.32 8.59 19.98
N GLU A 930 -7.46 8.77 20.65
CA GLU A 930 -7.72 9.91 21.55
C GLU A 930 -6.99 9.81 22.90
N ARG A 931 -6.61 8.61 23.34
CA ARG A 931 -6.07 8.36 24.69
C ARG A 931 -4.58 8.06 24.71
N VAL A 932 -4.03 7.60 23.59
CA VAL A 932 -2.60 7.37 23.45
C VAL A 932 -1.84 8.70 23.33
N ARG A 933 -0.68 8.75 23.96
CA ARG A 933 0.23 9.91 23.94
C ARG A 933 1.37 9.60 22.98
N VAL A 934 1.07 9.60 21.68
CA VAL A 934 2.00 9.21 20.62
C VAL A 934 1.99 10.22 19.47
N GLY A 935 3.16 10.52 18.90
CA GLY A 935 3.31 11.50 17.84
C GLY A 935 2.77 11.07 16.48
N ASN A 936 2.93 9.80 16.10
CA ASN A 936 2.48 9.27 14.80
C ASN A 936 1.64 7.99 15.00
N VAL A 937 0.38 8.02 14.58
CA VAL A 937 -0.56 6.89 14.66
C VAL A 937 -0.85 6.37 13.26
N TYR A 938 -0.71 5.06 13.07
CA TYR A 938 -0.92 4.36 11.81
C TYR A 938 -2.05 3.35 11.98
N VAL A 939 -3.09 3.43 11.15
CA VAL A 939 -4.27 2.57 11.23
C VAL A 939 -4.32 1.65 10.02
N ASN A 940 -4.42 0.33 10.27
CA ASN A 940 -4.52 -0.72 9.25
C ASN A 940 -3.41 -0.66 8.19
N ARG A 941 -2.17 -0.44 8.64
CA ARG A 941 -0.94 -0.45 7.84
C ARG A 941 0.29 -0.55 8.73
N SER A 942 1.45 -0.82 8.13
CA SER A 942 2.76 -0.72 8.78
C SER A 942 3.03 0.67 9.37
N MET A 943 3.86 0.69 10.42
CA MET A 943 4.16 1.88 11.25
C MET A 943 5.42 2.65 10.80
N ILE A 944 5.96 2.29 9.64
CA ILE A 944 7.25 2.80 9.16
C ILE A 944 7.08 3.57 7.84
N GLY A 945 8.14 4.28 7.43
CA GLY A 945 8.18 5.00 6.15
C GLY A 945 7.24 6.21 6.14
N ALA A 946 7.35 7.07 7.17
CA ALA A 946 6.66 8.35 7.17
C ALA A 946 7.11 9.20 5.97
N VAL A 947 6.17 9.75 5.22
CA VAL A 947 6.45 10.54 4.02
C VAL A 947 6.47 12.03 4.38
N VAL A 948 7.55 12.72 4.01
CA VAL A 948 7.74 14.16 4.22
C VAL A 948 6.57 14.95 3.63
N GLY A 949 5.97 15.84 4.41
CA GLY A 949 4.81 16.65 4.02
C GLY A 949 3.47 15.91 4.05
N ALA A 950 3.44 14.58 4.24
CA ALA A 950 2.20 13.80 4.32
C ALA A 950 1.98 13.18 5.70
N GLN A 951 3.03 12.68 6.34
CA GLN A 951 3.01 12.25 7.74
C GLN A 951 4.17 12.90 8.51
N PRO A 952 4.06 14.21 8.85
CA PRO A 952 5.06 14.89 9.68
C PRO A 952 5.51 14.03 10.86
N PHE A 953 6.81 13.74 10.90
CA PHE A 953 7.35 12.70 11.75
C PHE A 953 8.02 13.27 12.98
N GLY A 954 7.69 12.73 14.15
CA GLY A 954 8.32 13.11 15.41
C GLY A 954 7.45 12.76 16.60
N GLY A 955 8.09 12.53 17.73
CA GLY A 955 7.46 12.01 18.93
C GLY A 955 7.09 13.08 19.96
N LEU A 956 6.65 12.60 21.13
CA LEU A 956 6.47 13.40 22.34
C LEU A 956 7.08 12.68 23.54
N GLY A 957 7.21 13.38 24.67
CA GLY A 957 7.77 12.79 25.89
C GLY A 957 9.25 12.41 25.72
N LEU A 958 9.61 11.16 26.02
CA LEU A 958 10.98 10.66 25.86
C LEU A 958 11.41 10.47 24.40
N SER A 959 10.47 10.57 23.45
CA SER A 959 10.70 10.38 22.02
C SER A 959 11.03 11.65 21.24
N GLY A 960 10.88 12.83 21.86
CA GLY A 960 11.40 14.04 21.26
C GLY A 960 10.77 15.32 21.80
N THR A 961 11.38 16.43 21.40
CA THR A 961 10.91 17.78 21.73
C THR A 961 9.91 18.32 20.71
N GLY A 962 9.93 17.79 19.49
CA GLY A 962 9.39 18.46 18.33
C GLY A 962 10.15 19.77 18.00
N PRO A 963 9.70 20.52 16.99
CA PRO A 963 8.58 20.20 16.08
C PRO A 963 8.89 19.03 15.14
N LYS A 964 7.83 18.42 14.58
CA LYS A 964 7.92 17.27 13.68
C LYS A 964 8.70 17.60 12.40
N ALA A 965 9.67 16.78 12.05
CA ALA A 965 10.39 16.86 10.79
C ALA A 965 9.42 16.66 9.60
N GLY A 966 9.68 17.37 8.50
CA GLY A 966 8.86 17.30 7.29
C GLY A 966 7.42 17.79 7.50
N GLY A 967 7.20 18.67 8.47
CA GLY A 967 5.92 19.30 8.74
C GLY A 967 6.00 20.82 8.85
N PRO A 968 4.84 21.49 8.80
CA PRO A 968 4.74 22.94 8.62
C PRO A 968 5.20 23.75 9.85
N HIS A 969 5.44 23.08 10.97
CA HIS A 969 5.93 23.72 12.20
C HIS A 969 7.44 23.57 12.40
N ALA A 970 8.13 22.85 11.51
CA ALA A 970 9.57 22.62 11.63
C ALA A 970 10.38 23.90 11.40
N LEU A 971 10.23 24.51 10.21
CA LEU A 971 11.03 25.66 9.77
C LEU A 971 10.98 26.84 10.75
N PRO A 972 9.83 27.25 11.33
CA PRO A 972 9.79 28.32 12.32
C PRO A 972 10.71 28.13 13.53
N ARG A 973 10.98 26.89 13.95
CA ARG A 973 11.88 26.63 15.10
C ARG A 973 13.34 26.92 14.77
N TYR A 974 13.72 26.83 13.50
CA TYR A 974 15.06 27.18 13.00
C TYR A 974 15.22 28.69 12.77
N ALA A 975 14.14 29.47 12.77
CA ALA A 975 14.15 30.91 12.51
C ALA A 975 13.87 31.74 13.78
N VAL A 976 14.12 33.05 13.69
CA VAL A 976 13.73 34.07 14.68
C VAL A 976 12.82 35.11 14.04
N GLU A 977 11.86 35.59 14.81
CA GLU A 977 10.92 36.64 14.40
C GLU A 977 11.54 38.03 14.53
N VAL A 978 11.40 38.85 13.50
CA VAL A 978 11.80 40.27 13.50
C VAL A 978 10.62 41.11 13.06
N CYS A 979 10.11 41.95 13.98
CA CYS A 979 9.07 42.93 13.70
C CYS A 979 9.70 44.29 13.39
N ARG A 980 9.27 44.91 12.30
CA ARG A 980 9.62 46.29 11.93
C ARG A 980 8.36 47.13 11.90
N SER A 981 8.32 48.16 12.75
CA SER A 981 7.26 49.16 12.81
C SER A 981 7.80 50.48 12.28
N THR A 982 7.18 50.99 11.21
CA THR A 982 7.59 52.24 10.56
C THR A 982 6.46 53.25 10.66
N ASN A 983 6.70 54.38 11.34
CA ASN A 983 5.79 55.51 11.32
C ASN A 983 5.84 56.17 9.94
N THR A 984 4.82 55.93 9.12
CA THR A 984 4.69 56.50 7.76
C THR A 984 3.97 57.85 7.76
N ALA A 985 3.38 58.28 8.89
CA ALA A 985 2.75 59.60 8.99
C ALA A 985 3.77 60.74 8.80
N ALA A 986 4.99 60.59 9.31
CA ALA A 986 6.07 61.56 9.13
C ALA A 986 6.52 61.73 7.67
N ALA A 987 6.19 60.77 6.79
CA ALA A 987 6.51 60.81 5.36
C ALA A 987 5.41 61.43 4.49
N GLY A 988 4.30 61.93 5.08
CA GLY A 988 3.22 62.63 4.36
C GLY A 988 1.84 61.98 4.46
N GLY A 989 1.66 60.93 5.27
CA GLY A 989 0.40 60.19 5.38
C GLY A 989 0.15 59.25 4.20
N ASP A 990 -0.87 58.38 4.32
CA ASP A 990 -1.21 57.44 3.25
C ASP A 990 -1.81 58.20 2.06
N THR A 991 -1.02 58.36 1.00
CA THR A 991 -1.43 59.07 -0.22
C THR A 991 -2.64 58.43 -0.89
N ALA A 992 -2.91 57.13 -0.65
CA ALA A 992 -4.11 56.47 -1.15
C ALA A 992 -5.38 56.97 -0.42
N LEU A 993 -5.31 57.18 0.90
CA LEU A 993 -6.38 57.77 1.71
C LEU A 993 -6.62 59.26 1.39
N LEU A 994 -5.56 60.02 1.08
CA LEU A 994 -5.67 61.43 0.71
C LEU A 994 -6.12 61.64 -0.76
N GLY A 995 -5.93 60.64 -1.62
CA GLY A 995 -6.25 60.68 -3.05
C GLY A 995 -7.67 60.22 -3.43
N GLY A 996 -8.48 59.74 -2.48
CA GLY A 996 -9.86 59.30 -2.73
C GLY A 996 -9.99 58.06 -3.61
N LEU A 997 -8.96 57.20 -3.67
CA LEU A 997 -9.03 55.93 -4.38
C LEU A 997 -9.46 54.84 -3.38
N ASP A 998 -10.77 54.59 -3.33
CA ASP A 998 -11.32 53.39 -2.69
C ASP A 998 -10.83 52.13 -3.42
N ASN A 999 -10.23 51.20 -2.68
CA ASN A 999 -10.12 49.78 -3.03
C ASN A 999 -10.32 48.94 -1.77
#